data_AF-A0A2S6EUD1-F1
#
_entry.id   AF-A0A2S6EUD1-F1
#
_cell.length_a   1.000
_cell.length_b   1.000
_cell.length_c   1.000
_cell.angle_alpha   90.00
_cell.angle_beta   90.00
_cell.angle_gamma   90.00
#
_symmetry.space_group_name_H-M   'P 1'
#
loop_
_entity.id
_entity.type
_entity.pdbx_description
1 polymer ?
#
loop_
_entity_poly.entity_id
_entity_poly.type
_entity_poly.pdbx_seq_one_letter_code
_entity_poly.pdbx_strand_id
1 'polypeptide(L)'
;MATSSLILQSYLKTLKTDEKSELRYEDKVEELLEYNSKAKGGDFLAPLSFYLPIIENTDEVMLRYMSEEDKKKLIRDLQVAYLLLLTQKKYEEEHQKYENIKTYTQHIKRCEELLDYLNYHQVCKEQKRAPSPEHGYASDGYPVKYLSIFLGKELAEMIVDSMDRKTKTIKESMGWFNEKRLYWVWASSLLKVILAALPDDFFNVGQATQVVKAPDPYTGTLSWALYYFRFSLNMFLLLKHTISGPWMSEREKKTPWTERFLTQWDQRKFTLLNDSIWATGNLICFFWLTGKGALGTWGDVLTLALLVFDISLAIWDYEEQKTRHYKEMLAYEEDIKKLKRLISKAEEEPGKEHEKLRIIQEYELQLQGLMRAQKESERNWDLQKVSLYAGIAYAVGLMLAFALLAAPFFPISGPALLAITITGAVLCLAFTVIYNGVKGGMEVYKAHCSAKEAKKGYDDKVELFKLLLEKNPALDDNEKKFLFLEIKKLKAETEYQKQMVVFQTMHLLRSVILESFIPAVVFASFVFLPLGIGFAVLGATIGVALATNLMINAAFKPAKNEVKAFNEKEYEAFCKDPDNWDKPSKSKQGFFQPKEKKPLLDAVAAKTQEEEKDRLDLLDDTSSEPLLLSSKNNPSA
;
A
#
# COMPACT_ATOMS: atom_id res chain seq x y z
N MET A 1 18.45 6.13 -8.07
CA MET A 1 19.45 5.50 -7.19
C MET A 1 18.84 4.27 -6.54
N ALA A 2 19.63 3.26 -6.21
CA ALA A 2 19.14 2.07 -5.53
C ALA A 2 18.97 2.27 -4.01
N THR A 3 17.87 1.76 -3.49
CA THR A 3 17.51 1.72 -2.05
C THR A 3 18.62 1.14 -1.17
N SER A 4 19.32 0.11 -1.66
CA SER A 4 20.41 -0.58 -0.96
C SER A 4 21.56 0.35 -0.58
N SER A 5 21.94 1.26 -1.47
CA SER A 5 23.04 2.19 -1.25
C SER A 5 22.72 3.21 -0.16
N LEU A 6 21.47 3.70 -0.12
CA LEU A 6 21.03 4.65 0.92
C LEU A 6 20.98 3.99 2.30
N ILE A 7 20.54 2.73 2.39
CA ILE A 7 20.61 1.95 3.64
C ILE A 7 22.06 1.84 4.10
N LEU A 8 22.95 1.38 3.21
CA LEU A 8 24.37 1.20 3.52
C LEU A 8 25.04 2.51 3.95
N GLN A 9 24.81 3.61 3.22
CA GLN A 9 25.37 4.92 3.58
C GLN A 9 24.85 5.43 4.92
N SER A 10 23.59 5.18 5.24
CA SER A 10 23.01 5.59 6.52
C SER A 10 23.72 4.88 7.67
N TYR A 11 23.96 3.57 7.54
CA TYR A 11 24.76 2.81 8.51
C TYR A 11 26.20 3.34 8.66
N LEU A 12 26.87 3.59 7.54
CA LEU A 12 28.24 4.11 7.57
C LEU A 12 28.34 5.47 8.27
N LYS A 13 27.32 6.32 8.12
CA LYS A 13 27.25 7.64 8.77
C LYS A 13 26.86 7.59 10.24
N THR A 14 26.20 6.52 10.70
CA THR A 14 25.86 6.33 12.13
C THR A 14 26.96 5.61 12.90
N LEU A 15 27.86 4.88 12.22
CA LEU A 15 28.87 3.99 12.81
C LEU A 15 29.80 4.63 13.87
N LYS A 16 30.14 5.92 13.72
CA LYS A 16 31.07 6.64 14.63
C LYS A 16 30.40 7.47 15.73
N THR A 17 29.11 7.25 15.96
CA THR A 17 28.28 8.19 16.73
C THR A 17 27.74 7.51 17.96
N ASP A 18 28.49 7.62 19.03
CA ASP A 18 28.08 7.16 20.35
C ASP A 18 27.29 8.25 21.12
N GLU A 19 27.20 9.49 20.60
CA GLU A 19 26.55 10.63 21.26
C GLU A 19 25.45 11.30 20.40
N LYS A 20 24.27 11.51 20.99
CA LYS A 20 23.08 12.17 20.41
C LYS A 20 23.15 13.71 20.45
N SER A 21 24.17 14.37 19.89
CA SER A 21 24.05 15.82 19.72
C SER A 21 23.21 16.12 18.47
N GLU A 22 22.11 16.89 18.61
CA GLU A 22 21.24 17.31 17.49
C GLU A 22 22.06 17.94 16.35
N LEU A 23 23.04 18.78 16.71
CA LEU A 23 24.00 19.40 15.80
C LEU A 23 24.74 18.38 14.89
N ARG A 24 25.03 17.16 15.38
CA ARG A 24 25.73 16.14 14.57
C ARG A 24 24.82 15.42 13.58
N TYR A 25 23.51 15.38 13.82
CA TYR A 25 22.59 14.77 12.87
C TYR A 25 22.24 15.71 11.72
N GLU A 26 22.20 17.02 11.96
CA GLU A 26 22.01 18.01 10.88
C GLU A 26 23.10 17.89 9.81
N ASP A 27 24.38 17.82 10.21
CA ASP A 27 25.51 17.63 9.29
C ASP A 27 25.37 16.34 8.48
N LYS A 28 24.98 15.24 9.13
CA LYS A 28 24.81 13.95 8.43
C LYS A 28 23.62 13.92 7.49
N VAL A 29 22.53 14.57 7.87
CA VAL A 29 21.37 14.75 6.99
C VAL A 29 21.83 15.51 5.74
N GLU A 30 22.59 16.58 5.90
CA GLU A 30 23.16 17.33 4.78
C GLU A 30 24.07 16.47 3.90
N GLU A 31 24.98 15.72 4.50
CA GLU A 31 25.87 14.81 3.77
C GLU A 31 25.10 13.70 3.04
N LEU A 32 24.04 13.17 3.64
CA LEU A 32 23.22 12.11 3.04
C LEU A 32 22.37 12.66 1.89
N LEU A 33 21.83 13.88 2.02
CA LEU A 33 21.16 14.60 0.94
C LEU A 33 22.13 14.93 -0.20
N GLU A 34 23.36 15.35 0.11
CA GLU A 34 24.39 15.60 -0.91
C GLU A 34 24.81 14.32 -1.62
N TYR A 35 25.02 13.24 -0.89
CA TYR A 35 25.27 11.91 -1.47
C TYR A 35 24.13 11.49 -2.40
N ASN A 36 22.89 11.62 -1.93
CA ASN A 36 21.69 11.28 -2.69
C ASN A 36 21.58 12.12 -3.98
N SER A 37 21.86 13.43 -3.88
CA SER A 37 21.89 14.33 -5.04
C SER A 37 22.98 13.96 -6.04
N LYS A 38 24.21 13.63 -5.59
CA LYS A 38 25.34 13.27 -6.47
C LYS A 38 25.09 12.00 -7.27
N ALA A 39 24.45 11.00 -6.66
CA ALA A 39 24.12 9.76 -7.35
C ALA A 39 22.69 9.77 -7.96
N LYS A 40 22.10 10.97 -8.13
CA LYS A 40 20.81 11.17 -8.82
C LYS A 40 19.69 10.30 -8.25
N GLY A 41 19.61 10.24 -6.93
CA GLY A 41 18.55 9.54 -6.21
C GLY A 41 17.28 10.36 -6.05
N GLY A 42 16.18 9.64 -5.77
CA GLY A 42 14.86 10.23 -5.51
C GLY A 42 14.68 10.52 -4.03
N ASP A 43 13.48 10.27 -3.52
CA ASP A 43 13.22 10.31 -2.08
C ASP A 43 13.84 9.11 -1.33
N PHE A 44 13.74 9.15 -0.01
CA PHE A 44 14.22 8.12 0.92
C PHE A 44 13.07 7.21 1.37
N LEU A 45 11.91 7.20 0.69
CA LEU A 45 10.76 6.38 1.12
C LEU A 45 11.05 4.89 1.04
N ALA A 46 11.72 4.44 -0.01
CA ALA A 46 12.05 3.04 -0.20
C ALA A 46 12.98 2.47 0.90
N PRO A 47 14.06 3.14 1.34
CA PRO A 47 14.81 2.67 2.49
C PRO A 47 14.04 2.84 3.80
N LEU A 48 13.19 3.87 3.91
CA LEU A 48 12.39 4.13 5.12
C LEU A 48 11.31 3.07 5.35
N SER A 49 10.67 2.53 4.30
CA SER A 49 9.60 1.53 4.41
C SER A 49 10.07 0.26 5.12
N PHE A 50 11.37 -0.02 5.10
CA PHE A 50 11.99 -1.11 5.85
C PHE A 50 12.07 -0.82 7.37
N TYR A 51 12.37 0.43 7.76
CA TYR A 51 12.58 0.81 9.16
C TYR A 51 11.31 1.25 9.90
N LEU A 52 10.31 1.77 9.18
CA LEU A 52 9.03 2.16 9.79
C LEU A 52 8.39 1.02 10.60
N PRO A 53 8.33 -0.23 10.09
CA PRO A 53 7.87 -1.35 10.88
C PRO A 53 8.68 -1.58 12.16
N ILE A 54 10.00 -1.33 12.17
CA ILE A 54 10.83 -1.51 13.37
C ILE A 54 10.40 -0.52 14.46
N ILE A 55 10.15 0.75 14.09
CA ILE A 55 9.68 1.79 15.01
C ILE A 55 8.27 1.45 15.51
N GLU A 56 7.34 1.13 14.60
CA GLU A 56 5.94 0.87 14.93
C GLU A 56 5.74 -0.39 15.76
N ASN A 57 6.61 -1.37 15.59
CA ASN A 57 6.51 -2.66 16.24
C ASN A 57 7.33 -2.72 17.55
N THR A 58 8.19 -1.76 17.85
CA THR A 58 8.96 -1.77 19.10
C THR A 58 8.13 -1.20 20.25
N ASP A 59 7.77 -2.08 21.18
CA ASP A 59 7.05 -1.74 22.40
C ASP A 59 8.03 -1.57 23.57
N GLU A 60 7.83 -0.52 24.38
CA GLU A 60 8.68 -0.21 25.55
C GLU A 60 8.69 -1.35 26.57
N VAL A 61 7.59 -2.11 26.66
CA VAL A 61 7.48 -3.25 27.58
C VAL A 61 8.49 -4.35 27.21
N MET A 62 8.79 -4.53 25.92
CA MET A 62 9.75 -5.54 25.45
C MET A 62 11.18 -5.17 25.79
N LEU A 63 11.50 -3.87 25.79
CA LEU A 63 12.87 -3.37 25.99
C LEU A 63 13.42 -3.75 27.37
N ARG A 64 12.55 -3.93 28.38
CA ARG A 64 12.97 -4.34 29.73
C ARG A 64 13.60 -5.72 29.75
N TYR A 65 13.12 -6.63 28.90
CA TYR A 65 13.48 -8.04 28.91
C TYR A 65 14.45 -8.42 27.78
N MET A 66 14.65 -7.51 26.82
CA MET A 66 15.53 -7.72 25.67
C MET A 66 17.00 -7.89 26.09
N SER A 67 17.70 -8.79 25.39
CA SER A 67 19.15 -9.04 25.57
C SER A 67 19.97 -7.77 25.26
N GLU A 68 21.18 -7.67 25.79
CA GLU A 68 22.05 -6.51 25.53
C GLU A 68 22.51 -6.46 24.06
N GLU A 69 22.62 -7.61 23.39
CA GLU A 69 22.97 -7.70 21.98
C GLU A 69 21.82 -7.21 21.09
N ASP A 70 20.60 -7.64 21.40
CA ASP A 70 19.40 -7.19 20.69
C ASP A 70 19.12 -5.71 20.91
N LYS A 71 19.34 -5.20 22.13
CA LYS A 71 19.25 -3.76 22.43
C LYS A 71 20.23 -2.97 21.57
N LYS A 72 21.49 -3.43 21.46
CA LYS A 72 22.49 -2.77 20.60
C LYS A 72 22.07 -2.77 19.13
N LYS A 73 21.56 -3.90 18.64
CA LYS A 73 21.03 -4.01 17.27
C LYS A 73 19.87 -3.04 17.04
N LEU A 74 18.91 -3.01 17.97
CA LEU A 74 17.77 -2.11 17.90
C LEU A 74 18.19 -0.63 17.96
N ILE A 75 19.13 -0.26 18.83
CA ILE A 75 19.69 1.10 18.85
C ILE A 75 20.25 1.46 17.48
N ARG A 76 20.98 0.55 16.81
CA ARG A 76 21.52 0.79 15.48
C ARG A 76 20.43 0.95 14.42
N ASP A 77 19.47 0.04 14.39
CA ASP A 77 18.31 0.14 13.47
C ASP A 77 17.56 1.47 13.68
N LEU A 78 17.32 1.87 14.93
CA LEU A 78 16.65 3.14 15.27
C LEU A 78 17.48 4.37 14.91
N GLN A 79 18.80 4.34 15.08
CA GLN A 79 19.67 5.45 14.67
C GLN A 79 19.66 5.65 13.15
N VAL A 80 19.65 4.56 12.39
CA VAL A 80 19.52 4.59 10.93
C VAL A 80 18.14 5.11 10.54
N ALA A 81 17.08 4.59 11.16
CA ALA A 81 15.71 5.03 10.93
C ALA A 81 15.53 6.52 11.23
N TYR A 82 16.10 7.01 12.34
CA TYR A 82 16.08 8.41 12.75
C TYR A 82 16.76 9.31 11.72
N LEU A 83 17.97 8.94 11.27
CA LEU A 83 18.68 9.68 10.22
C LEU A 83 17.87 9.71 8.92
N LEU A 84 17.32 8.57 8.49
CA LEU A 84 16.49 8.48 7.28
C LEU A 84 15.20 9.30 7.40
N LEU A 85 14.55 9.31 8.57
CA LEU A 85 13.34 10.10 8.84
C LEU A 85 13.62 11.60 8.79
N LEU A 86 14.67 12.06 9.48
CA LEU A 86 15.11 13.46 9.43
C LEU A 86 15.46 13.87 8.00
N THR A 87 16.16 12.99 7.29
CA THR A 87 16.57 13.22 5.90
C THR A 87 15.36 13.28 4.96
N GLN A 88 14.40 12.36 5.08
CA GLN A 88 13.17 12.36 4.29
C GLN A 88 12.31 13.57 4.59
N LYS A 89 12.15 13.93 5.87
CA LYS A 89 11.40 15.13 6.27
C LYS A 89 12.02 16.38 5.66
N LYS A 90 13.34 16.56 5.79
CA LYS A 90 14.05 17.69 5.21
C LYS A 90 13.98 17.70 3.68
N TYR A 91 14.15 16.52 3.05
CA TYR A 91 13.98 16.36 1.61
C TYR A 91 12.58 16.82 1.18
N GLU A 92 11.52 16.37 1.85
CA GLU A 92 10.16 16.77 1.52
C GLU A 92 9.88 18.26 1.80
N GLU A 93 10.39 18.82 2.90
CA GLU A 93 10.32 20.27 3.19
C GLU A 93 11.01 21.10 2.10
N GLU A 94 12.21 20.70 1.67
CA GLU A 94 12.96 21.34 0.59
C GLU A 94 12.23 21.24 -0.76
N HIS A 95 11.42 20.20 -0.96
CA HIS A 95 10.57 20.00 -2.15
C HIS A 95 9.11 20.43 -1.92
N GLN A 96 8.82 21.16 -0.83
CA GLN A 96 7.49 21.67 -0.49
C GLN A 96 6.37 20.60 -0.46
N LYS A 97 6.69 19.40 0.01
CA LYS A 97 5.74 18.31 0.27
C LYS A 97 5.42 18.26 1.76
N TYR A 98 4.37 18.95 2.20
CA TYR A 98 4.02 19.03 3.62
C TYR A 98 3.08 17.92 4.11
N GLU A 99 2.54 17.11 3.18
CA GLU A 99 1.48 16.14 3.44
C GLU A 99 1.84 15.02 4.42
N ASN A 100 3.13 14.67 4.54
CA ASN A 100 3.62 13.59 5.39
C ASN A 100 4.43 14.08 6.62
N ILE A 101 4.69 15.39 6.74
CA ILE A 101 5.59 15.93 7.79
C ILE A 101 5.09 15.61 9.20
N LYS A 102 3.77 15.65 9.42
CA LYS A 102 3.17 15.28 10.71
C LYS A 102 3.46 13.82 11.05
N THR A 103 3.26 12.92 10.09
CA THR A 103 3.56 11.49 10.23
C THR A 103 5.05 11.26 10.51
N TYR A 104 5.94 11.91 9.76
CA TYR A 104 7.38 11.83 10.02
C TYR A 104 7.75 12.37 11.40
N THR A 105 7.18 13.49 11.82
CA THR A 105 7.44 14.08 13.13
C THR A 105 6.98 13.14 14.26
N GLN A 106 5.85 12.45 14.09
CA GLN A 106 5.41 11.42 15.02
C GLN A 106 6.39 10.23 15.08
N HIS A 107 6.87 9.74 13.93
CA HIS A 107 7.85 8.65 13.90
C HIS A 107 9.22 9.07 14.44
N ILE A 108 9.67 10.30 14.16
CA ILE A 108 10.90 10.90 14.70
C ILE A 108 10.80 10.93 16.23
N LYS A 109 9.72 11.52 16.76
CA LYS A 109 9.47 11.58 18.20
C LYS A 109 9.46 10.20 18.84
N ARG A 110 8.74 9.25 18.22
CA ARG A 110 8.71 7.86 18.72
C ARG A 110 10.10 7.21 18.71
N CYS A 111 10.88 7.46 17.67
CA CYS A 111 12.24 6.94 17.55
C CYS A 111 13.18 7.55 18.61
N GLU A 112 13.03 8.85 18.90
CA GLU A 112 13.75 9.54 19.97
C GLU A 112 13.42 8.96 21.35
N GLU A 113 12.12 8.79 21.64
CA GLU A 113 11.62 8.19 22.88
C GLU A 113 12.23 6.78 23.09
N LEU A 114 12.21 5.94 22.06
CA LEU A 114 12.80 4.60 22.12
C LEU A 114 14.32 4.63 22.33
N LEU A 115 15.03 5.51 21.64
CA LEU A 115 16.48 5.66 21.79
C LEU A 115 16.85 6.26 23.17
N ASP A 116 16.08 7.21 23.69
CA ASP A 116 16.29 7.80 25.02
C ASP A 116 16.08 6.75 26.10
N TYR A 117 15.01 5.96 25.99
CA TYR A 117 14.74 4.84 26.89
C TYR A 117 15.92 3.84 26.93
N LEU A 118 16.44 3.46 25.76
CA LEU A 118 17.54 2.49 25.63
C LEU A 118 18.86 3.05 26.18
N ASN A 119 19.20 4.29 25.85
CA ASN A 119 20.42 4.94 26.31
C ASN A 119 20.39 5.22 27.83
N TYR A 120 19.25 5.68 28.37
CA TYR A 120 19.08 5.92 29.80
C TYR A 120 19.33 4.65 30.62
N HIS A 121 18.80 3.52 30.15
CA HIS A 121 19.04 2.22 30.78
C HIS A 121 20.52 1.84 30.75
N GLN A 122 21.23 2.10 29.65
CA GLN A 122 22.66 1.83 29.54
C GLN A 122 23.47 2.70 30.52
N VAL A 123 23.19 4.00 30.58
CA VAL A 123 23.85 4.94 31.51
C VAL A 123 23.60 4.56 32.98
N CYS A 124 22.35 4.22 33.33
CA CYS A 124 22.02 3.79 34.69
C CYS A 124 22.81 2.53 35.10
N LYS A 125 22.98 1.59 34.17
CA LYS A 125 23.75 0.36 34.38
C LYS A 125 25.24 0.65 34.58
N GLU A 126 25.83 1.51 33.75
CA GLU A 126 27.23 1.94 33.88
C GLU A 126 27.48 2.66 35.21
N GLN A 127 26.51 3.47 35.66
CA GLN A 127 26.57 4.19 36.92
C GLN A 127 26.10 3.39 38.15
N LYS A 128 25.70 2.12 37.96
CA LYS A 128 25.13 1.24 39.00
C LYS A 128 23.95 1.87 39.76
N ARG A 129 23.12 2.64 39.06
CA ARG A 129 21.90 3.27 39.59
C ARG A 129 20.67 2.46 39.18
N ALA A 130 19.70 2.34 40.08
CA ALA A 130 18.40 1.81 39.73
C ALA A 130 17.69 2.80 38.78
N PRO A 131 17.26 2.38 37.59
CA PRO A 131 16.53 3.26 36.69
C PRO A 131 15.20 3.65 37.34
N SER A 132 14.95 4.95 37.46
CA SER A 132 13.65 5.46 37.95
C SER A 132 12.65 5.46 36.78
N PRO A 133 11.44 4.90 36.95
CA PRO A 133 10.39 4.94 35.91
C PRO A 133 10.06 6.37 35.45
N GLU A 134 10.28 7.36 36.31
CA GLU A 134 9.95 8.77 36.07
C GLU A 134 11.04 9.52 35.26
N HIS A 135 12.24 8.94 35.08
CA HIS A 135 13.39 9.62 34.49
C HIS A 135 13.78 9.12 33.08
N GLY A 136 13.07 8.12 32.53
CA GLY A 136 13.31 7.57 31.19
C GLY A 136 13.02 8.53 30.01
N TYR A 137 12.56 9.75 30.30
CA TYR A 137 12.18 10.77 29.31
C TYR A 137 13.01 12.06 29.40
N ALA A 138 14.12 12.06 30.15
CA ALA A 138 14.95 13.25 30.33
C ALA A 138 16.10 13.30 29.31
N SER A 139 15.81 13.78 28.10
CA SER A 139 16.82 14.42 27.24
C SER A 139 16.84 15.94 27.51
N ASP A 140 17.96 16.60 27.18
CA ASP A 140 18.27 18.02 27.42
C ASP A 140 17.30 19.04 26.76
N GLY A 141 16.17 18.59 26.22
CA GLY A 141 15.15 19.40 25.54
C GLY A 141 13.92 19.79 26.38
N TYR A 142 13.81 19.41 27.66
CA TYR A 142 12.63 19.70 28.48
C TYR A 142 12.86 20.76 29.59
N PRO A 143 12.80 22.07 29.29
CA PRO A 143 12.37 23.03 30.29
C PRO A 143 10.83 23.03 30.34
N VAL A 144 10.27 22.57 31.47
CA VAL A 144 8.84 22.51 31.83
C VAL A 144 8.11 23.88 31.81
N LYS A 145 8.71 24.93 31.24
CA LYS A 145 8.28 26.33 31.38
C LYS A 145 7.34 26.85 30.28
N TYR A 146 6.97 26.06 29.26
CA TYR A 146 6.18 26.54 28.11
C TYR A 146 4.97 25.67 27.70
N LEU A 147 4.34 24.97 28.65
CA LEU A 147 3.14 24.16 28.39
C LEU A 147 1.90 24.96 27.95
N SER A 148 1.90 26.29 28.05
CA SER A 148 0.77 27.14 27.60
C SER A 148 0.83 27.60 26.14
N ILE A 149 1.95 27.39 25.43
CA ILE A 149 2.09 27.76 23.99
C ILE A 149 1.62 26.61 23.06
N PHE A 150 1.56 25.38 23.57
CA PHE A 150 1.20 24.17 22.81
C PHE A 150 -0.25 24.15 22.33
N LEU A 151 -1.20 24.64 23.16
CA LEU A 151 -2.62 24.70 22.80
C LEU A 151 -2.93 25.74 21.71
N GLY A 152 -2.19 26.86 21.67
CA GLY A 152 -2.30 27.85 20.60
C GLY A 152 -1.68 27.39 19.28
N LYS A 153 -0.57 26.64 19.37
CA LYS A 153 0.09 26.02 18.21
C LYS A 153 -0.73 24.86 17.64
N GLU A 154 -1.30 23.98 18.47
CA GLU A 154 -2.19 22.90 18.02
C GLU A 154 -3.50 23.43 17.42
N LEU A 155 -4.07 24.51 17.96
CA LEU A 155 -5.29 25.11 17.40
C LEU A 155 -4.98 25.83 16.07
N ALA A 156 -3.84 26.51 15.96
CA ALA A 156 -3.36 27.10 14.71
C ALA A 156 -2.99 26.03 13.68
N GLU A 157 -2.36 24.93 14.10
CA GLU A 157 -2.04 23.77 13.28
C GLU A 157 -3.31 23.00 12.86
N MET A 158 -4.36 22.91 13.69
CA MET A 158 -5.66 22.34 13.30
C MET A 158 -6.43 23.21 12.30
N ILE A 159 -6.29 24.54 12.41
CA ILE A 159 -6.91 25.51 11.51
C ILE A 159 -6.14 25.55 10.16
N VAL A 160 -4.81 25.41 10.19
CA VAL A 160 -3.96 25.26 8.99
C VAL A 160 -4.11 23.86 8.36
N ASP A 161 -4.14 22.77 9.15
CA ASP A 161 -4.41 21.39 8.69
C ASP A 161 -5.80 21.25 8.05
N SER A 162 -6.80 22.02 8.51
CA SER A 162 -8.15 22.05 7.90
C SER A 162 -8.20 22.85 6.59
N MET A 163 -7.23 23.74 6.35
CA MET A 163 -7.11 24.53 5.11
C MET A 163 -6.14 23.91 4.10
N ASP A 164 -5.19 23.09 4.54
CA ASP A 164 -4.18 22.43 3.71
C ASP A 164 -4.73 21.16 3.06
N ARG A 165 -5.55 21.34 2.02
CA ARG A 165 -6.07 20.24 1.19
C ARG A 165 -4.90 19.51 0.51
N LYS A 166 -4.48 18.39 1.09
CA LYS A 166 -3.42 17.51 0.55
C LYS A 166 -3.71 17.17 -0.91
N THR A 167 -2.81 17.57 -1.81
CA THR A 167 -2.95 17.32 -3.26
C THR A 167 -3.12 15.82 -3.56
N LYS A 168 -2.51 14.95 -2.74
CA LYS A 168 -2.71 13.50 -2.77
C LYS A 168 -4.17 13.10 -2.55
N THR A 169 -4.85 13.62 -1.54
CA THR A 169 -6.26 13.32 -1.26
C THR A 169 -7.18 13.78 -2.38
N ILE A 170 -6.89 14.93 -2.99
CA ILE A 170 -7.61 15.40 -4.19
C ILE A 170 -7.40 14.42 -5.35
N LYS A 171 -6.17 13.98 -5.61
CA LYS A 171 -5.84 13.00 -6.65
C LYS A 171 -6.53 11.65 -6.46
N GLU A 172 -6.50 11.13 -5.24
CA GLU A 172 -7.17 9.87 -4.87
C GLU A 172 -8.69 9.98 -5.07
N SER A 173 -9.28 11.09 -4.61
CA SER A 173 -10.71 11.36 -4.80
C SER A 173 -11.09 11.45 -6.28
N MET A 174 -10.28 12.15 -7.09
CA MET A 174 -10.49 12.21 -8.54
C MET A 174 -10.40 10.84 -9.21
N GLY A 175 -9.41 10.04 -8.84
CA GLY A 175 -9.26 8.67 -9.33
C GLY A 175 -10.50 7.85 -9.01
N TRP A 176 -11.00 7.95 -7.79
CA TRP A 176 -12.22 7.28 -7.35
C TRP A 176 -13.47 7.76 -8.13
N PHE A 177 -13.66 9.06 -8.29
CA PHE A 177 -14.78 9.60 -9.09
C PHE A 177 -14.69 9.16 -10.56
N ASN A 178 -13.50 9.15 -11.15
CA ASN A 178 -13.27 8.69 -12.52
C ASN A 178 -13.62 7.20 -12.68
N GLU A 179 -13.25 6.37 -11.70
CA GLU A 179 -13.58 4.93 -11.66
C GLU A 179 -15.09 4.72 -11.61
N LYS A 180 -15.81 5.42 -10.71
CA LYS A 180 -17.28 5.30 -10.62
C LYS A 180 -18.01 5.86 -11.85
N ARG A 181 -17.48 6.94 -12.45
CA ARG A 181 -17.98 7.44 -13.73
C ARG A 181 -17.81 6.39 -14.83
N LEU A 182 -16.63 5.79 -14.97
CA LEU A 182 -16.35 4.80 -16.01
C LEU A 182 -17.24 3.57 -15.86
N TYR A 183 -17.41 3.07 -14.64
CA TYR A 183 -18.38 2.03 -14.33
C TYR A 183 -19.80 2.41 -14.81
N TRP A 184 -20.28 3.61 -14.49
CA TRP A 184 -21.60 4.07 -14.93
C TRP A 184 -21.70 4.23 -16.46
N VAL A 185 -20.64 4.66 -17.14
CA VAL A 185 -20.62 4.73 -18.61
C VAL A 185 -20.93 3.36 -19.20
N TRP A 186 -20.29 2.29 -18.70
CA TRP A 186 -20.55 0.94 -19.20
C TRP A 186 -21.91 0.38 -18.77
N ALA A 187 -22.30 0.59 -17.52
CA ALA A 187 -23.62 0.20 -17.01
C ALA A 187 -24.76 0.88 -17.79
N SER A 188 -24.66 2.19 -18.03
CA SER A 188 -25.66 2.95 -18.77
C SER A 188 -25.66 2.61 -20.25
N SER A 189 -24.51 2.30 -20.86
CA SER A 189 -24.44 1.79 -22.23
C SER A 189 -25.19 0.46 -22.38
N LEU A 190 -24.96 -0.49 -21.46
CA LEU A 190 -25.72 -1.74 -21.43
C LEU A 190 -27.24 -1.48 -21.34
N LEU A 191 -27.66 -0.62 -20.41
CA LEU A 191 -29.06 -0.26 -20.24
C LEU A 191 -29.66 0.37 -21.51
N LYS A 192 -28.95 1.30 -22.15
CA LYS A 192 -29.42 1.97 -23.37
C LYS A 192 -29.57 0.99 -24.52
N VAL A 193 -28.63 0.06 -24.69
CA VAL A 193 -28.70 -0.97 -25.74
C VAL A 193 -29.87 -1.91 -25.50
N ILE A 194 -30.07 -2.38 -24.25
CA ILE A 194 -31.21 -3.24 -23.89
C ILE A 194 -32.53 -2.50 -24.12
N LEU A 195 -32.65 -1.25 -23.67
CA LEU A 195 -33.87 -0.46 -23.83
C LEU A 195 -34.17 -0.19 -25.30
N ALA A 196 -33.15 0.05 -26.14
CA ALA A 196 -33.31 0.22 -27.58
C ALA A 196 -33.72 -1.07 -28.32
N ALA A 197 -33.51 -2.24 -27.72
CA ALA A 197 -33.95 -3.52 -28.25
C ALA A 197 -35.43 -3.83 -27.92
N LEU A 198 -36.02 -3.13 -26.94
CA LEU A 198 -37.40 -3.34 -26.54
C LEU A 198 -38.38 -2.55 -27.43
N PRO A 199 -39.61 -3.05 -27.64
CA PRO A 199 -40.66 -2.29 -28.30
C PRO A 199 -40.98 -0.97 -27.57
N ASP A 200 -41.32 0.08 -28.32
CA ASP A 200 -41.65 1.40 -27.75
C ASP A 200 -42.89 1.37 -26.83
N ASP A 201 -43.80 0.42 -27.05
CA ASP A 201 -45.01 0.18 -26.26
C ASP A 201 -44.80 -0.77 -25.07
N PHE A 202 -43.57 -1.25 -24.84
CA PHE A 202 -43.25 -2.12 -23.72
C PHE A 202 -43.19 -1.33 -22.40
N PHE A 203 -44.26 -1.41 -21.61
CA PHE A 203 -44.37 -0.75 -20.29
C PHE A 203 -43.93 0.73 -20.31
N ASN A 204 -42.95 1.11 -19.47
CA ASN A 204 -42.45 2.48 -19.34
C ASN A 204 -41.11 2.70 -20.06
N VAL A 205 -40.77 1.90 -21.10
CA VAL A 205 -39.45 1.97 -21.79
C VAL A 205 -39.07 3.37 -22.26
N GLY A 206 -40.02 4.15 -22.79
CA GLY A 206 -39.76 5.54 -23.19
C GLY A 206 -39.28 6.43 -22.02
N GLN A 207 -39.95 6.34 -20.87
CA GLN A 207 -39.55 7.07 -19.66
C GLN A 207 -38.22 6.54 -19.11
N ALA A 208 -38.06 5.21 -19.03
CA ALA A 208 -36.83 4.58 -18.57
C ALA A 208 -35.63 5.02 -19.41
N THR A 209 -35.79 5.09 -20.73
CA THR A 209 -34.75 5.57 -21.66
C THR A 209 -34.35 7.01 -21.38
N GLN A 210 -35.31 7.89 -21.08
CA GLN A 210 -35.01 9.28 -20.72
C GLN A 210 -34.24 9.36 -19.40
N VAL A 211 -34.66 8.61 -18.38
CA VAL A 211 -34.00 8.63 -17.06
C VAL A 211 -32.58 8.06 -17.13
N VAL A 212 -32.37 6.95 -17.83
CA VAL A 212 -31.03 6.35 -17.99
C VAL A 212 -30.07 7.29 -18.75
N LYS A 213 -30.58 8.13 -19.67
CA LYS A 213 -29.80 9.13 -20.40
C LYS A 213 -29.59 10.44 -19.65
N ALA A 214 -30.40 10.74 -18.63
CA ALA A 214 -30.33 12.00 -17.90
C ALA A 214 -28.93 12.31 -17.30
N PRO A 215 -28.17 11.31 -16.81
CA PRO A 215 -26.79 11.54 -16.36
C PRO A 215 -25.77 11.88 -17.46
N ASP A 216 -26.06 11.61 -18.73
CA ASP A 216 -25.07 11.67 -19.83
C ASP A 216 -24.36 13.02 -19.95
N PRO A 217 -25.03 14.19 -19.89
CA PRO A 217 -24.34 15.47 -19.95
C PRO A 217 -23.37 15.68 -18.80
N TYR A 218 -23.71 15.20 -17.60
CA TYR A 218 -22.86 15.32 -16.41
C TYR A 218 -21.67 14.38 -16.49
N THR A 219 -21.90 13.11 -16.85
CA THR A 219 -20.82 12.12 -16.98
C THR A 219 -19.92 12.45 -18.16
N GLY A 220 -20.45 13.02 -19.24
CA GLY A 220 -19.67 13.54 -20.36
C GLY A 220 -18.86 14.78 -20.00
N THR A 221 -19.41 15.70 -19.20
CA THR A 221 -18.63 16.85 -18.70
C THR A 221 -17.50 16.40 -17.77
N LEU A 222 -17.80 15.47 -16.85
CA LEU A 222 -16.81 14.87 -15.95
C LEU A 222 -15.77 14.03 -16.70
N SER A 223 -16.08 13.55 -17.91
CA SER A 223 -15.16 12.71 -18.67
C SER A 223 -13.93 13.46 -19.14
N TRP A 224 -14.03 14.75 -19.50
CA TRP A 224 -12.86 15.56 -19.87
C TRP A 224 -12.40 16.47 -18.71
N ALA A 225 -13.32 16.99 -17.90
CA ALA A 225 -12.98 17.93 -16.83
C ALA A 225 -12.08 17.33 -15.75
N LEU A 226 -12.35 16.08 -15.34
CA LEU A 226 -11.52 15.39 -14.34
C LEU A 226 -10.09 15.15 -14.87
N TYR A 227 -9.94 14.75 -16.13
CA TYR A 227 -8.62 14.56 -16.74
C TYR A 227 -7.89 15.88 -16.91
N TYR A 228 -8.52 16.96 -17.41
CA TYR A 228 -7.83 18.25 -17.51
C TYR A 228 -7.45 18.82 -16.15
N PHE A 229 -8.29 18.65 -15.12
CA PHE A 229 -7.95 19.12 -13.79
C PHE A 229 -6.78 18.30 -13.20
N ARG A 230 -6.79 16.97 -13.33
CA ARG A 230 -5.67 16.11 -12.94
C ARG A 230 -4.39 16.41 -13.73
N PHE A 231 -4.51 16.66 -15.03
CA PHE A 231 -3.43 17.11 -15.90
C PHE A 231 -2.86 18.44 -15.40
N SER A 232 -3.72 19.42 -15.15
CA SER A 232 -3.34 20.77 -14.70
C SER A 232 -2.60 20.72 -13.37
N LEU A 233 -3.05 19.89 -12.42
CA LEU A 233 -2.34 19.69 -11.16
C LEU A 233 -0.96 19.06 -11.36
N ASN A 234 -0.84 18.01 -12.17
CA ASN A 234 0.45 17.37 -12.41
C ASN A 234 1.40 18.25 -13.24
N MET A 235 0.86 19.00 -14.20
CA MET A 235 1.61 19.94 -15.02
C MET A 235 2.08 21.13 -14.19
N PHE A 236 1.20 21.67 -13.34
CA PHE A 236 1.56 22.71 -12.38
C PHE A 236 2.70 22.26 -11.47
N LEU A 237 2.62 21.05 -10.90
CA LEU A 237 3.71 20.50 -10.08
C LEU A 237 5.00 20.33 -10.89
N LEU A 238 4.92 19.81 -12.12
CA LEU A 238 6.09 19.67 -12.98
C LEU A 238 6.74 21.03 -13.25
N LEU A 239 5.96 22.05 -13.64
CA LEU A 239 6.45 23.39 -13.94
C LEU A 239 6.98 24.09 -12.69
N LYS A 240 6.27 23.99 -11.57
CA LYS A 240 6.67 24.52 -10.26
C LYS A 240 8.07 24.01 -9.86
N HIS A 241 8.34 22.73 -10.05
CA HIS A 241 9.64 22.14 -9.70
C HIS A 241 10.68 22.25 -10.82
N THR A 242 10.29 22.64 -12.04
CA THR A 242 11.24 22.86 -13.15
C THR A 242 11.76 24.30 -13.18
N ILE A 243 10.85 25.27 -13.07
CA ILE A 243 11.13 26.69 -13.19
C ILE A 243 11.57 27.23 -11.83
N SER A 244 12.78 27.78 -11.77
CA SER A 244 13.30 28.40 -10.55
C SER A 244 12.44 29.61 -10.17
N GLY A 245 12.02 29.68 -8.92
CA GLY A 245 11.23 30.78 -8.40
C GLY A 245 11.31 30.91 -6.88
N PRO A 246 10.63 31.91 -6.28
CA PRO A 246 10.63 32.14 -4.84
C PRO A 246 10.06 30.97 -4.01
N TRP A 247 9.29 30.09 -4.64
CA TRP A 247 8.72 28.88 -4.04
C TRP A 247 9.70 27.69 -4.03
N MET A 248 10.90 27.80 -4.59
CA MET A 248 11.85 26.68 -4.66
C MET A 248 12.88 26.82 -3.54
N SER A 249 13.26 25.71 -2.90
CA SER A 249 14.35 25.75 -1.90
C SER A 249 15.68 26.09 -2.56
N GLU A 250 16.61 26.67 -1.80
CA GLU A 250 17.95 27.00 -2.32
C GLU A 250 18.71 25.76 -2.82
N ARG A 251 18.44 24.58 -2.25
CA ARG A 251 19.01 23.31 -2.71
C ARG A 251 18.43 22.88 -4.05
N GLU A 252 17.11 22.87 -4.17
CA GLU A 252 16.44 22.55 -5.44
C GLU A 252 16.86 23.55 -6.54
N LYS A 253 17.05 24.83 -6.20
CA LYS A 253 17.57 25.85 -7.13
C LYS A 253 18.96 25.53 -7.69
N LYS A 254 19.85 24.94 -6.88
CA LYS A 254 21.22 24.55 -7.28
C LYS A 254 21.24 23.42 -8.30
N THR A 255 20.22 22.57 -8.33
CA THR A 255 20.10 21.51 -9.33
C THR A 255 19.79 22.10 -10.71
N PRO A 256 20.48 21.69 -11.80
CA PRO A 256 20.17 22.14 -13.15
C PRO A 256 18.71 21.89 -13.53
N TRP A 257 18.08 22.85 -14.22
CA TRP A 257 16.66 22.76 -14.59
C TRP A 257 16.33 21.50 -15.41
N THR A 258 17.28 21.01 -16.22
CA THR A 258 17.14 19.79 -17.02
C THR A 258 16.98 18.56 -16.13
N GLU A 259 17.79 18.45 -15.07
CA GLU A 259 17.70 17.34 -14.12
C GLU A 259 16.42 17.41 -13.30
N ARG A 260 16.00 18.62 -12.89
CA ARG A 260 14.71 18.83 -12.23
C ARG A 260 13.55 18.41 -13.12
N PHE A 261 13.55 18.87 -14.38
CA PHE A 261 12.53 18.50 -15.36
C PHE A 261 12.46 16.99 -15.55
N LEU A 262 13.61 16.33 -15.80
CA LEU A 262 13.65 14.89 -16.01
C LEU A 262 13.16 14.11 -14.79
N THR A 263 13.50 14.57 -13.58
CA THR A 263 13.03 13.96 -12.32
C THR A 263 11.51 14.08 -12.18
N GLN A 264 10.96 15.26 -12.44
CA GLN A 264 9.51 15.51 -12.33
C GLN A 264 8.73 14.83 -13.46
N TRP A 265 9.32 14.79 -14.65
CA TRP A 265 8.80 14.07 -15.81
C TRP A 265 8.72 12.58 -15.54
N ASP A 266 9.79 11.97 -15.02
CA ASP A 266 9.81 10.54 -14.70
C ASP A 266 8.68 10.12 -13.77
N GLN A 267 8.36 10.96 -12.78
CA GLN A 267 7.29 10.73 -11.81
C GLN A 267 5.87 10.92 -12.38
N ARG A 268 5.69 11.68 -13.48
CA ARG A 268 4.36 12.16 -13.93
C ARG A 268 4.03 11.87 -15.38
N LYS A 269 5.00 11.46 -16.21
CA LYS A 269 4.86 11.33 -17.67
C LYS A 269 3.67 10.48 -18.07
N PHE A 270 3.46 9.33 -17.43
CA PHE A 270 2.33 8.46 -17.72
C PHE A 270 1.00 9.11 -17.39
N THR A 271 0.89 9.80 -16.25
CA THR A 271 -0.34 10.53 -15.89
C THR A 271 -0.59 11.71 -16.83
N LEU A 272 0.44 12.50 -17.14
CA LEU A 272 0.32 13.65 -18.04
C LEU A 272 -0.08 13.24 -19.45
N LEU A 273 0.57 12.21 -19.99
CA LEU A 273 0.31 11.71 -21.33
C LEU A 273 -1.10 11.08 -21.40
N ASN A 274 -1.45 10.24 -20.43
CA ASN A 274 -2.80 9.68 -20.32
C ASN A 274 -3.86 10.79 -20.24
N ASP A 275 -3.69 11.77 -19.35
CA ASP A 275 -4.71 12.79 -19.10
C ASP A 275 -4.87 13.74 -20.28
N SER A 276 -3.77 14.14 -20.92
CA SER A 276 -3.83 15.03 -22.09
C SER A 276 -4.58 14.38 -23.25
N ILE A 277 -4.30 13.11 -23.55
CA ILE A 277 -4.91 12.38 -24.65
C ILE A 277 -6.38 12.07 -24.35
N TRP A 278 -6.70 11.55 -23.16
CA TRP A 278 -8.09 11.27 -22.78
C TRP A 278 -8.93 12.53 -22.60
N ALA A 279 -8.41 13.60 -21.99
CA ALA A 279 -9.16 14.84 -21.85
C ALA A 279 -9.53 15.42 -23.22
N THR A 280 -8.56 15.46 -24.14
CA THR A 280 -8.77 16.01 -25.49
C THR A 280 -9.71 15.13 -26.30
N GLY A 281 -9.51 13.81 -26.28
CA GLY A 281 -10.39 12.86 -26.95
C GLY A 281 -11.82 12.93 -26.44
N ASN A 282 -12.01 12.93 -25.12
CA ASN A 282 -13.34 13.05 -24.50
C ASN A 282 -14.00 14.41 -24.79
N LEU A 283 -13.24 15.50 -24.80
CA LEU A 283 -13.75 16.83 -25.18
C LEU A 283 -14.24 16.83 -26.63
N ILE A 284 -13.44 16.23 -27.54
CA ILE A 284 -13.78 16.10 -28.96
C ILE A 284 -15.07 15.28 -29.14
N CYS A 285 -15.16 14.13 -28.49
CA CYS A 285 -16.36 13.29 -28.50
C CYS A 285 -17.58 14.01 -27.91
N PHE A 286 -17.40 14.77 -26.83
CA PHE A 286 -18.50 15.44 -26.16
C PHE A 286 -19.11 16.58 -26.98
N PHE A 287 -18.28 17.43 -27.59
CA PHE A 287 -18.75 18.63 -28.30
C PHE A 287 -18.98 18.43 -29.80
N TRP A 288 -18.21 17.55 -30.46
CA TRP A 288 -18.22 17.44 -31.93
C TRP A 288 -18.56 16.06 -32.46
N LEU A 289 -18.02 14.99 -31.88
CA LEU A 289 -18.23 13.61 -32.36
C LEU A 289 -19.31 12.89 -31.55
N THR A 290 -20.51 13.46 -31.52
CA THR A 290 -21.67 12.95 -30.79
C THR A 290 -22.90 12.83 -31.69
N GLY A 291 -23.90 12.06 -31.27
CA GLY A 291 -25.17 11.89 -31.96
C GLY A 291 -25.23 10.68 -32.89
N LYS A 292 -26.30 10.61 -33.71
CA LYS A 292 -26.53 9.51 -34.66
C LYS A 292 -25.81 9.76 -35.99
N GLY A 293 -25.43 8.70 -36.69
CA GLY A 293 -24.81 8.75 -38.01
C GLY A 293 -23.29 8.90 -37.96
N ALA A 294 -22.70 9.48 -39.01
CA ALA A 294 -21.25 9.47 -39.24
C ALA A 294 -20.43 10.08 -38.09
N LEU A 295 -20.91 11.15 -37.45
CA LEU A 295 -20.20 11.79 -36.34
C LEU A 295 -20.08 10.87 -35.11
N GLY A 296 -21.15 10.13 -34.78
CA GLY A 296 -21.11 9.13 -33.71
C GLY A 296 -20.12 8.01 -34.02
N THR A 297 -20.14 7.49 -35.26
CA THR A 297 -19.19 6.46 -35.70
C THR A 297 -17.74 6.95 -35.62
N TRP A 298 -17.45 8.21 -35.96
CA TRP A 298 -16.12 8.78 -35.76
C TRP A 298 -15.74 8.92 -34.29
N GLY A 299 -16.71 9.23 -33.41
CA GLY A 299 -16.50 9.22 -31.96
C GLY A 299 -16.14 7.83 -31.43
N ASP A 300 -16.78 6.78 -31.94
CA ASP A 300 -16.44 5.40 -31.61
C ASP A 300 -15.04 5.01 -32.10
N VAL A 301 -14.68 5.38 -33.33
CA VAL A 301 -13.32 5.15 -33.87
C VAL A 301 -12.27 5.87 -33.02
N LEU A 302 -12.53 7.12 -32.63
CA LEU A 302 -11.64 7.86 -31.74
C LEU A 302 -11.51 7.16 -30.38
N THR A 303 -12.61 6.72 -29.79
CA THR A 303 -12.61 5.98 -28.52
C THR A 303 -11.81 4.68 -28.62
N LEU A 304 -11.93 3.95 -29.74
CA LEU A 304 -11.14 2.76 -30.00
C LEU A 304 -9.63 3.07 -30.08
N ALA A 305 -9.26 4.17 -30.74
CA ALA A 305 -7.87 4.63 -30.79
C ALA A 305 -7.32 4.98 -29.40
N LEU A 306 -8.13 5.61 -28.54
CA LEU A 306 -7.77 5.91 -27.15
C LEU A 306 -7.56 4.62 -26.33
N LEU A 307 -8.37 3.59 -26.54
CA LEU A 307 -8.20 2.28 -25.88
C LEU A 307 -6.96 1.53 -26.35
N VAL A 308 -6.59 1.62 -27.64
CA VAL A 308 -5.31 1.09 -28.15
C VAL A 308 -4.12 1.84 -27.53
N PHE A 309 -4.28 3.15 -27.34
CA PHE A 309 -3.30 3.96 -26.65
C PHE A 309 -3.13 3.54 -25.17
N ASP A 310 -4.21 3.21 -24.46
CA ASP A 310 -4.14 2.68 -23.08
C ASP A 310 -3.35 1.37 -23.00
N ILE A 311 -3.53 0.44 -23.95
CA ILE A 311 -2.74 -0.79 -24.03
C ILE A 311 -1.26 -0.45 -24.19
N SER A 312 -0.94 0.49 -25.08
CA SER A 312 0.44 0.92 -25.34
C SER A 312 1.08 1.54 -24.10
N LEU A 313 0.35 2.38 -23.37
CA LEU A 313 0.80 2.95 -22.11
C LEU A 313 1.01 1.89 -21.03
N ALA A 314 0.08 0.94 -20.89
CA ALA A 314 0.17 -0.11 -19.88
C ALA A 314 1.39 -1.02 -20.11
N ILE A 315 1.69 -1.35 -21.37
CA ILE A 315 2.89 -2.12 -21.74
C ILE A 315 4.16 -1.31 -21.47
N TRP A 316 4.18 -0.02 -21.82
CA TRP A 316 5.33 0.84 -21.55
C TRP A 316 5.60 0.97 -20.05
N ASP A 317 4.56 1.23 -19.24
CA ASP A 317 4.66 1.30 -17.78
C ASP A 317 5.20 -0.02 -17.19
N TYR A 318 4.72 -1.17 -17.68
CA TYR A 318 5.22 -2.48 -17.27
C TYR A 318 6.72 -2.66 -17.55
N GLU A 319 7.18 -2.41 -18.77
CA GLU A 319 8.60 -2.59 -19.13
C GLU A 319 9.51 -1.63 -18.35
N GLU A 320 9.03 -0.42 -18.07
CA GLU A 320 9.77 0.54 -17.27
C GLU A 320 9.89 0.10 -15.80
N GLN A 321 8.78 -0.31 -15.18
CA GLN A 321 8.81 -0.79 -13.79
C GLN A 321 9.64 -2.06 -13.65
N LYS A 322 9.58 -2.98 -14.62
CA LYS A 322 10.44 -4.16 -14.68
C LYS A 322 11.91 -3.81 -14.77
N THR A 323 12.25 -2.84 -15.62
CA THR A 323 13.64 -2.35 -15.75
C THR A 323 14.13 -1.70 -14.47
N ARG A 324 13.27 -0.93 -13.78
CA ARG A 324 13.59 -0.31 -12.49
C ARG A 324 13.86 -1.38 -11.42
N HIS A 325 12.97 -2.35 -11.29
CA HIS A 325 13.14 -3.44 -10.33
C HIS A 325 14.42 -4.23 -10.58
N TYR A 326 14.73 -4.59 -11.83
CA TYR A 326 15.97 -5.30 -12.15
C TYR A 326 17.23 -4.50 -11.77
N LYS A 327 17.23 -3.19 -12.01
CA LYS A 327 18.33 -2.31 -11.59
C LYS A 327 18.47 -2.24 -10.07
N GLU A 328 17.37 -2.22 -9.34
CA GLU A 328 17.38 -2.26 -7.87
C GLU A 328 17.93 -3.59 -7.35
N MET A 329 17.52 -4.71 -7.93
CA MET A 329 18.02 -6.04 -7.55
C MET A 329 19.52 -6.21 -7.81
N LEU A 330 20.02 -5.74 -8.95
CA LEU A 330 21.46 -5.73 -9.23
C LEU A 330 22.25 -4.89 -8.21
N ALA A 331 21.69 -3.76 -7.77
CA ALA A 331 22.33 -2.93 -6.77
C ALA A 331 22.34 -3.59 -5.37
N TYR A 332 21.27 -4.29 -4.99
CA TYR A 332 21.28 -5.13 -3.78
C TYR A 332 22.39 -6.18 -3.85
N GLU A 333 22.53 -6.88 -4.98
CA GLU A 333 23.58 -7.89 -5.15
C GLU A 333 24.98 -7.29 -5.05
N GLU A 334 25.21 -6.12 -5.65
CA GLU A 334 26.48 -5.41 -5.59
C GLU A 334 26.82 -4.98 -4.16
N ASP A 335 25.87 -4.37 -3.44
CA ASP A 335 26.06 -3.91 -2.07
C ASP A 335 26.28 -5.08 -1.10
N ILE A 336 25.52 -6.18 -1.25
CA ILE A 336 25.72 -7.42 -0.50
C ILE A 336 27.14 -7.97 -0.75
N LYS A 337 27.59 -8.00 -2.01
CA LYS A 337 28.93 -8.48 -2.37
C LYS A 337 30.03 -7.58 -1.81
N LYS A 338 29.82 -6.26 -1.83
CA LYS A 338 30.75 -5.27 -1.25
C LYS A 338 30.87 -5.48 0.26
N LEU A 339 29.74 -5.68 0.94
CA LEU A 339 29.71 -5.86 2.38
C LEU A 339 30.36 -7.18 2.82
N LYS A 340 30.10 -8.29 2.09
CA LYS A 340 30.81 -9.56 2.30
C LYS A 340 32.32 -9.41 2.16
N ARG A 341 32.80 -8.62 1.19
CA ARG A 341 34.24 -8.32 1.05
C ARG A 341 34.78 -7.49 2.21
N LEU A 342 34.00 -6.56 2.75
CA LEU A 342 34.41 -5.77 3.92
C LEU A 342 34.50 -6.64 5.18
N ILE A 343 33.60 -7.60 5.35
CA ILE A 343 33.66 -8.61 6.42
C ILE A 343 34.96 -9.41 6.29
N SER A 344 35.24 -10.01 5.13
CA SER A 344 36.46 -10.80 4.92
C SER A 344 37.75 -9.98 5.12
N LYS A 345 37.77 -8.71 4.69
CA LYS A 345 38.93 -7.84 4.95
C LYS A 345 39.11 -7.53 6.44
N ALA A 346 38.02 -7.25 7.15
CA ALA A 346 38.08 -7.03 8.59
C ALA A 346 38.54 -8.30 9.33
N GLU A 347 38.16 -9.50 8.85
CA GLU A 347 38.64 -10.80 9.35
C GLU A 347 40.14 -11.04 9.09
N GLU A 348 40.73 -10.45 8.05
CA GLU A 348 42.15 -10.59 7.72
C GLU A 348 43.04 -9.52 8.37
N GLU A 349 42.48 -8.36 8.74
CA GLU A 349 43.27 -7.25 9.29
C GLU A 349 43.88 -7.58 10.68
N PRO A 350 45.20 -7.35 10.87
CA PRO A 350 45.84 -7.46 12.17
C PRO A 350 45.52 -6.21 13.03
N GLY A 351 44.91 -6.40 14.19
CA GLY A 351 44.47 -5.32 15.08
C GLY A 351 43.97 -5.81 16.43
N LYS A 352 43.50 -4.90 17.28
CA LYS A 352 42.89 -5.25 18.58
C LYS A 352 41.65 -6.11 18.34
N GLU A 353 41.69 -7.35 18.81
CA GLU A 353 40.66 -8.38 18.58
C GLU A 353 39.24 -7.90 18.91
N HIS A 354 39.10 -7.09 19.96
CA HIS A 354 37.80 -6.54 20.37
C HIS A 354 37.22 -5.49 19.40
N GLU A 355 38.06 -4.66 18.79
CA GLU A 355 37.61 -3.62 17.84
C GLU A 355 37.21 -4.26 16.50
N LYS A 356 38.00 -5.24 16.07
CA LYS A 356 37.72 -6.08 14.91
C LYS A 356 36.40 -6.82 15.02
N LEU A 357 36.14 -7.48 16.16
CA LEU A 357 34.90 -8.21 16.39
C LEU A 357 33.68 -7.28 16.29
N ARG A 358 33.77 -6.06 16.85
CA ARG A 358 32.70 -5.05 16.77
C ARG A 358 32.43 -4.61 15.33
N ILE A 359 33.46 -4.40 14.52
CA ILE A 359 33.32 -4.01 13.11
C ILE A 359 32.68 -5.12 12.29
N ILE A 360 33.11 -6.37 12.50
CA ILE A 360 32.55 -7.54 11.81
C ILE A 360 31.07 -7.70 12.16
N GLN A 361 30.71 -7.66 13.45
CA GLN A 361 29.32 -7.73 13.90
C GLN A 361 28.46 -6.64 13.25
N GLU A 362 28.96 -5.40 13.15
CA GLU A 362 28.24 -4.30 12.52
C GLU A 362 28.01 -4.55 11.01
N TYR A 363 29.01 -5.07 10.29
CA TYR A 363 28.84 -5.44 8.89
C TYR A 363 27.89 -6.63 8.69
N GLU A 364 27.88 -7.60 9.61
CA GLU A 364 26.92 -8.71 9.57
C GLU A 364 25.48 -8.22 9.78
N LEU A 365 25.27 -7.27 10.70
CA LEU A 365 23.97 -6.64 10.90
C LEU A 365 23.48 -5.92 9.63
N GLN A 366 24.37 -5.15 9.00
CA GLN A 366 24.09 -4.48 7.72
C GLN A 366 23.74 -5.49 6.62
N LEU A 367 24.45 -6.62 6.57
CA LEU A 367 24.24 -7.66 5.56
C LEU A 367 22.86 -8.31 5.73
N GLN A 368 22.50 -8.64 6.97
CA GLN A 368 21.17 -9.13 7.30
C GLN A 368 20.07 -8.11 6.99
N GLY A 369 20.32 -6.82 7.21
CA GLY A 369 19.40 -5.74 6.84
C GLY A 369 19.16 -5.69 5.32
N LEU A 370 20.24 -5.68 4.54
CA LEU A 370 20.17 -5.64 3.07
C LEU A 370 19.50 -6.88 2.48
N MET A 371 19.82 -8.09 2.97
CA MET A 371 19.19 -9.32 2.50
C MET A 371 17.69 -9.36 2.79
N ARG A 372 17.27 -8.83 3.95
CA ARG A 372 15.84 -8.71 4.29
C ARG A 372 15.13 -7.71 3.37
N ALA A 373 15.72 -6.53 3.16
CA ALA A 373 15.17 -5.52 2.26
C ALA A 373 15.08 -6.01 0.80
N GLN A 374 16.07 -6.77 0.33
CA GLN A 374 16.06 -7.40 -1.00
C GLN A 374 14.87 -8.35 -1.15
N LYS A 375 14.66 -9.25 -0.19
CA LYS A 375 13.54 -10.21 -0.21
C LYS A 375 12.18 -9.53 -0.18
N GLU A 376 12.05 -8.45 0.60
CA GLU A 376 10.84 -7.65 0.63
C GLU A 376 10.56 -6.95 -0.71
N SER A 377 11.60 -6.40 -1.35
CA SER A 377 11.49 -5.80 -2.68
C SER A 377 11.03 -6.82 -3.75
N GLU A 378 11.58 -8.03 -3.74
CA GLU A 378 11.18 -9.13 -4.63
C GLU A 378 9.71 -9.50 -4.47
N ARG A 379 9.25 -9.66 -3.21
CA ARG A 379 7.84 -9.94 -2.91
C ARG A 379 6.91 -8.82 -3.38
N ASN A 380 7.28 -7.57 -3.14
CA ASN A 380 6.49 -6.41 -3.56
C ASN A 380 6.40 -6.34 -5.09
N TRP A 381 7.48 -6.68 -5.79
CA TRP A 381 7.49 -6.77 -7.24
C TRP A 381 6.56 -7.86 -7.77
N ASP A 382 6.51 -9.04 -7.15
CA ASP A 382 5.59 -10.10 -7.58
C ASP A 382 4.13 -9.69 -7.48
N LEU A 383 3.75 -8.97 -6.42
CA LEU A 383 2.42 -8.40 -6.27
C LEU A 383 2.13 -7.33 -7.32
N GLN A 384 3.10 -6.44 -7.56
CA GLN A 384 2.99 -5.36 -8.54
C GLN A 384 2.85 -5.90 -9.97
N LYS A 385 3.58 -6.97 -10.30
CA LYS A 385 3.55 -7.67 -11.58
C LYS A 385 2.15 -8.21 -11.89
N VAL A 386 1.48 -8.82 -10.91
CA VAL A 386 0.08 -9.27 -11.07
C VAL A 386 -0.85 -8.09 -11.34
N SER A 387 -0.68 -6.97 -10.62
CA SER A 387 -1.46 -5.75 -10.87
C SER A 387 -1.27 -5.19 -12.28
N LEU A 388 -0.03 -5.19 -12.78
CA LEU A 388 0.29 -4.71 -14.13
C LEU A 388 -0.31 -5.63 -15.21
N TYR A 389 -0.19 -6.95 -15.05
CA TYR A 389 -0.83 -7.90 -15.96
C TYR A 389 -2.36 -7.79 -15.96
N ALA A 390 -2.98 -7.64 -14.79
CA ALA A 390 -4.41 -7.40 -14.69
C ALA A 390 -4.81 -6.10 -15.41
N GLY A 391 -4.01 -5.04 -15.29
CA GLY A 391 -4.20 -3.78 -16.00
C GLY A 391 -4.13 -3.92 -17.53
N ILE A 392 -3.11 -4.62 -18.04
CA ILE A 392 -2.96 -4.89 -19.48
C ILE A 392 -4.12 -5.75 -19.99
N ALA A 393 -4.45 -6.83 -19.28
CA ALA A 393 -5.54 -7.73 -19.64
C ALA A 393 -6.89 -6.99 -19.67
N TYR A 394 -7.14 -6.11 -18.69
CA TYR A 394 -8.31 -5.25 -18.67
C TYR A 394 -8.34 -4.28 -19.86
N ALA A 395 -7.25 -3.59 -20.16
CA ALA A 395 -7.18 -2.66 -21.30
C ALA A 395 -7.46 -3.38 -22.64
N VAL A 396 -6.84 -4.55 -22.86
CA VAL A 396 -7.07 -5.38 -24.05
C VAL A 396 -8.52 -5.87 -24.11
N GLY A 397 -9.03 -6.43 -23.00
CA GLY A 397 -10.40 -6.92 -22.92
C GLY A 397 -11.43 -5.83 -23.17
N LEU A 398 -11.23 -4.64 -22.57
CA LEU A 398 -12.11 -3.50 -22.75
C LEU A 398 -12.08 -2.96 -24.19
N MET A 399 -10.90 -2.90 -24.82
CA MET A 399 -10.76 -2.53 -26.24
C MET A 399 -11.55 -3.47 -27.14
N LEU A 400 -11.38 -4.79 -26.96
CA LEU A 400 -12.11 -5.80 -27.74
C LEU A 400 -13.62 -5.73 -27.50
N ALA A 401 -14.04 -5.59 -26.25
CA ALA A 401 -15.45 -5.43 -25.88
C ALA A 401 -16.06 -4.17 -26.51
N PHE A 402 -15.33 -3.05 -26.49
CA PHE A 402 -15.77 -1.80 -27.08
C PHE A 402 -15.84 -1.88 -28.61
N ALA A 403 -14.90 -2.58 -29.27
CA ALA A 403 -14.96 -2.82 -30.71
C ALA A 403 -16.23 -3.58 -31.12
N LEU A 404 -16.68 -4.55 -30.31
CA LEU A 404 -17.96 -5.23 -30.49
C LEU A 404 -19.15 -4.31 -30.21
N LEU A 405 -19.08 -3.49 -29.16
CA LEU A 405 -20.14 -2.55 -28.81
C LEU A 405 -20.39 -1.53 -29.93
N ALA A 406 -19.33 -0.85 -30.37
CA ALA A 406 -19.40 0.18 -31.40
C ALA A 406 -19.71 -0.41 -32.78
N ALA A 407 -19.30 -1.66 -33.03
CA ALA A 407 -19.47 -2.37 -34.29
C ALA A 407 -19.17 -1.53 -35.56
N PRO A 408 -18.14 -0.64 -35.58
CA PRO A 408 -18.09 0.46 -36.55
C PRO A 408 -17.83 0.01 -38.01
N PHE A 409 -17.46 -1.26 -38.22
CA PHE A 409 -17.05 -1.80 -39.52
C PHE A 409 -17.76 -3.10 -39.89
N PHE A 410 -18.80 -3.52 -39.18
CA PHE A 410 -19.50 -4.76 -39.49
C PHE A 410 -20.59 -4.53 -40.54
N PRO A 411 -20.49 -5.12 -41.76
CA PRO A 411 -21.57 -5.10 -42.75
C PRO A 411 -22.65 -6.12 -42.39
N ILE A 412 -23.14 -6.07 -41.15
CA ILE A 412 -24.08 -7.05 -40.58
C ILE A 412 -25.44 -6.36 -40.42
N SER A 413 -26.50 -6.99 -40.90
CA SER A 413 -27.85 -6.44 -40.84
C SER A 413 -28.58 -6.79 -39.53
N GLY A 414 -29.43 -5.87 -39.09
CA GLY A 414 -30.53 -6.07 -38.14
C GLY A 414 -30.20 -6.89 -36.88
N PRO A 415 -30.80 -8.09 -36.68
CA PRO A 415 -30.72 -8.82 -35.40
C PRO A 415 -29.31 -9.23 -34.97
N ALA A 416 -28.44 -9.57 -35.92
CA ALA A 416 -27.08 -10.01 -35.61
C ALA A 416 -26.21 -8.85 -35.11
N LEU A 417 -26.38 -7.64 -35.69
CA LEU A 417 -25.73 -6.43 -35.20
C LEU A 417 -26.17 -6.11 -33.77
N LEU A 418 -27.47 -6.21 -33.49
CA LEU A 418 -28.02 -6.00 -32.16
C LEU A 418 -27.43 -6.98 -31.12
N ALA A 419 -27.33 -8.26 -31.46
CA ALA A 419 -26.73 -9.27 -30.58
C ALA A 419 -25.25 -8.99 -30.30
N ILE A 420 -24.48 -8.55 -31.31
CA ILE A 420 -23.07 -8.17 -31.16
C ILE A 420 -22.93 -6.94 -30.26
N THR A 421 -23.72 -5.88 -30.48
CA THR A 421 -23.71 -4.67 -29.66
C THR A 421 -24.08 -4.96 -28.21
N ILE A 422 -25.11 -5.78 -27.96
CA ILE A 422 -25.47 -6.23 -26.60
C ILE A 422 -24.31 -6.98 -25.97
N THR A 423 -23.71 -7.92 -26.70
CA THR A 423 -22.56 -8.70 -26.22
C THR A 423 -21.39 -7.79 -25.85
N GLY A 424 -21.05 -6.82 -26.70
CA GLY A 424 -20.03 -5.82 -26.40
C GLY A 424 -20.34 -5.01 -25.15
N ALA A 425 -21.58 -4.54 -24.98
CA ALA A 425 -22.01 -3.80 -23.79
C ALA A 425 -21.88 -4.63 -22.51
N VAL A 426 -22.31 -5.90 -22.54
CA VAL A 426 -22.18 -6.84 -21.43
C VAL A 426 -20.72 -7.07 -21.09
N LEU A 427 -19.86 -7.29 -22.09
CA LEU A 427 -18.43 -7.50 -21.88
C LEU A 427 -17.72 -6.25 -21.32
N CYS A 428 -18.04 -5.05 -21.78
CA CYS A 428 -17.49 -3.81 -21.23
C CYS A 428 -17.79 -3.68 -19.73
N LEU A 429 -19.05 -3.95 -19.34
CA LEU A 429 -19.44 -3.95 -17.93
C LEU A 429 -18.74 -5.07 -17.16
N ALA A 430 -18.79 -6.30 -17.68
CA ALA A 430 -18.24 -7.48 -17.01
C ALA A 430 -16.74 -7.33 -16.76
N PHE A 431 -15.95 -6.91 -17.76
CA PHE A 431 -14.52 -6.67 -17.58
C PHE A 431 -14.23 -5.56 -16.59
N THR A 432 -15.06 -4.50 -16.54
CA THR A 432 -14.91 -3.44 -15.53
C THR A 432 -15.15 -3.97 -14.11
N VAL A 433 -16.23 -4.73 -13.91
CA VAL A 433 -16.55 -5.33 -12.60
C VAL A 433 -15.51 -6.36 -12.18
N ILE A 434 -15.05 -7.21 -13.11
CA ILE A 434 -13.99 -8.20 -12.86
C ILE A 434 -12.69 -7.48 -12.51
N TYR A 435 -12.30 -6.44 -13.23
CA TYR A 435 -11.08 -5.69 -12.96
C TYR A 435 -11.12 -5.01 -11.58
N ASN A 436 -12.24 -4.35 -11.23
CA ASN A 436 -12.44 -3.81 -9.89
C ASN A 436 -12.37 -4.90 -8.82
N GLY A 437 -12.95 -6.07 -9.11
CA GLY A 437 -12.89 -7.26 -8.26
C GLY A 437 -11.47 -7.79 -8.05
N VAL A 438 -10.68 -7.91 -9.12
CA VAL A 438 -9.26 -8.32 -9.07
C VAL A 438 -8.45 -7.30 -8.28
N LYS A 439 -8.65 -6.00 -8.51
CA LYS A 439 -7.99 -4.93 -7.76
C LYS A 439 -8.26 -5.01 -6.26
N GLY A 440 -9.52 -5.19 -5.86
CA GLY A 440 -9.84 -5.41 -4.45
C GLY A 440 -9.34 -6.75 -3.92
N GLY A 441 -9.34 -7.80 -4.73
CA GLY A 441 -8.80 -9.13 -4.40
C GLY A 441 -7.30 -9.12 -4.14
N MET A 442 -6.53 -8.30 -4.86
CA MET A 442 -5.10 -8.11 -4.59
C MET A 442 -4.84 -7.49 -3.22
N GLU A 443 -5.67 -6.54 -2.78
CA GLU A 443 -5.55 -5.96 -1.44
C GLU A 443 -5.84 -7.00 -0.36
N VAL A 444 -6.87 -7.84 -0.56
CA VAL A 444 -7.16 -9.01 0.31
C VAL A 444 -5.98 -9.98 0.32
N TYR A 445 -5.38 -10.28 -0.84
CA TYR A 445 -4.24 -11.17 -0.95
C TYR A 445 -3.00 -10.62 -0.22
N LYS A 446 -2.73 -9.31 -0.29
CA LYS A 446 -1.68 -8.66 0.49
C LYS A 446 -1.90 -8.82 1.99
N ALA A 447 -3.13 -8.59 2.46
CA ALA A 447 -3.47 -8.81 3.87
C ALA A 447 -3.32 -10.29 4.27
N HIS A 448 -3.67 -11.21 3.37
CA HIS A 448 -3.51 -12.65 3.61
C HIS A 448 -2.04 -13.08 3.70
N CYS A 449 -1.18 -12.60 2.79
CA CYS A 449 0.27 -12.82 2.88
C CYS A 449 0.83 -12.27 4.18
N SER A 450 0.41 -11.07 4.58
CA SER A 450 0.82 -10.45 5.86
C SER A 450 0.36 -11.30 7.06
N ALA A 451 -0.85 -11.85 7.03
CA ALA A 451 -1.35 -12.77 8.06
C ALA A 451 -0.54 -14.08 8.11
N LYS A 452 -0.21 -14.66 6.95
CA LYS A 452 0.60 -15.89 6.84
C LYS A 452 2.01 -15.67 7.38
N GLU A 453 2.62 -14.53 7.09
CA GLU A 453 3.94 -14.16 7.59
C GLU A 453 3.94 -13.91 9.09
N ALA A 454 2.96 -13.18 9.62
CA ALA A 454 2.80 -12.97 11.05
C ALA A 454 2.61 -14.31 11.79
N LYS A 455 1.79 -15.23 11.22
CA LYS A 455 1.58 -16.57 11.77
C LYS A 455 2.86 -17.40 11.74
N LYS A 456 3.59 -17.42 10.61
CA LYS A 456 4.86 -18.12 10.52
C LYS A 456 5.86 -17.58 11.54
N GLY A 457 5.97 -16.25 11.66
CA GLY A 457 6.82 -15.63 12.68
C GLY A 457 6.43 -16.03 14.09
N TYR A 458 5.13 -16.14 14.38
CA TYR A 458 4.63 -16.67 15.65
C TYR A 458 5.06 -18.12 15.88
N ASP A 459 4.82 -19.01 14.91
CA ASP A 459 5.15 -20.44 15.00
C ASP A 459 6.67 -20.63 15.17
N ASP A 460 7.49 -19.95 14.37
CA ASP A 460 8.95 -19.98 14.42
C ASP A 460 9.47 -19.52 15.80
N LYS A 461 8.85 -18.51 16.41
CA LYS A 461 9.24 -18.00 17.75
C LYS A 461 8.81 -18.93 18.87
N VAL A 462 7.66 -19.59 18.76
CA VAL A 462 7.22 -20.63 19.72
C VAL A 462 8.15 -21.84 19.66
N GLU A 463 8.54 -22.28 18.47
CA GLU A 463 9.50 -23.36 18.28
C GLU A 463 10.88 -23.00 18.85
N LEU A 464 11.37 -21.78 18.56
CA LEU A 464 12.61 -21.27 19.13
C LEU A 464 12.58 -21.29 20.65
N PHE A 465 11.48 -20.84 21.26
CA PHE A 465 11.31 -20.85 22.72
C PHE A 465 11.41 -22.28 23.29
N LYS A 466 10.75 -23.26 22.67
CA LYS A 466 10.82 -24.68 23.08
C LYS A 466 12.23 -25.23 22.96
N LEU A 467 12.90 -24.96 21.84
CA LEU A 467 14.26 -25.43 21.57
C LEU A 467 15.26 -24.85 22.57
N LEU A 468 15.13 -23.57 22.93
CA LEU A 468 15.98 -22.94 23.94
C LEU A 468 15.76 -23.53 25.34
N LEU A 469 14.52 -23.84 25.71
CA LEU A 469 14.21 -24.51 26.96
C LEU A 469 14.74 -25.95 27.03
N GLU A 470 14.67 -26.69 25.91
CA GLU A 470 15.18 -28.06 25.85
C GLU A 470 16.71 -28.08 25.95
N LYS A 471 17.40 -27.17 25.25
CA LYS A 471 18.87 -27.04 25.32
C LYS A 471 19.36 -26.50 26.66
N ASN A 472 18.62 -25.57 27.25
CA ASN A 472 18.97 -24.95 28.52
C ASN A 472 17.71 -24.78 29.39
N PRO A 473 17.40 -25.76 30.26
CA PRO A 473 16.28 -25.65 31.20
C PRO A 473 16.38 -24.43 32.13
N ALA A 474 17.60 -23.98 32.40
CA ALA A 474 17.94 -22.81 33.21
C ALA A 474 18.11 -21.52 32.37
N LEU A 475 17.45 -21.42 31.21
CA LEU A 475 17.41 -20.19 30.39
C LEU A 475 17.01 -18.98 31.25
N ASP A 476 17.62 -17.83 30.98
CA ASP A 476 17.39 -16.61 31.75
C ASP A 476 15.91 -16.21 31.73
N ASP A 477 15.40 -15.76 32.89
CA ASP A 477 13.99 -15.41 33.04
C ASP A 477 13.61 -14.21 32.14
N ASN A 478 14.51 -13.25 31.94
CA ASN A 478 14.23 -12.12 31.06
C ASN A 478 14.17 -12.58 29.60
N GLU A 479 15.06 -13.45 29.17
CA GLU A 479 15.04 -14.00 27.81
C GLU A 479 13.72 -14.74 27.52
N LYS A 480 13.24 -15.55 28.48
CA LYS A 480 11.93 -16.19 28.38
C LYS A 480 10.79 -15.18 28.29
N LYS A 481 10.82 -14.14 29.14
CA LYS A 481 9.79 -13.08 29.17
C LYS A 481 9.79 -12.26 27.89
N PHE A 482 10.96 -11.98 27.32
CA PHE A 482 11.12 -11.30 26.05
C PHE A 482 10.51 -12.12 24.89
N LEU A 483 10.89 -13.39 24.77
CA LEU A 483 10.32 -14.29 23.75
C LEU A 483 8.80 -14.41 23.90
N PHE A 484 8.30 -14.53 25.12
CA PHE A 484 6.86 -14.53 25.38
C PHE A 484 6.17 -13.26 24.87
N LEU A 485 6.74 -12.08 25.11
CA LEU A 485 6.18 -10.82 24.63
C LEU A 485 6.22 -10.71 23.10
N GLU A 486 7.30 -11.16 22.46
CA GLU A 486 7.38 -11.24 20.99
C GLU A 486 6.30 -12.16 20.42
N ILE A 487 6.15 -13.37 20.99
CA ILE A 487 5.12 -14.34 20.62
C ILE A 487 3.73 -13.73 20.80
N LYS A 488 3.46 -13.09 21.94
CA LYS A 488 2.18 -12.43 22.24
C LYS A 488 1.87 -11.33 21.22
N LYS A 489 2.86 -10.55 20.81
CA LYS A 489 2.71 -9.50 19.79
C LYS A 489 2.47 -10.08 18.40
N LEU A 490 3.27 -11.05 17.96
CA LEU A 490 3.09 -11.71 16.66
C LEU A 490 1.72 -12.38 16.55
N LYS A 491 1.23 -12.92 17.66
CA LYS A 491 -0.12 -13.45 17.76
C LYS A 491 -1.18 -12.35 17.64
N ALA A 492 -1.03 -11.23 18.34
CA ALA A 492 -1.95 -10.10 18.22
C ALA A 492 -1.98 -9.53 16.79
N GLU A 493 -0.82 -9.43 16.13
CA GLU A 493 -0.69 -9.04 14.73
C GLU A 493 -1.35 -10.06 13.80
N THR A 494 -1.14 -11.36 14.03
CA THR A 494 -1.79 -12.44 13.27
C THR A 494 -3.32 -12.33 13.35
N GLU A 495 -3.87 -12.12 14.54
CA GLU A 495 -5.31 -11.94 14.72
C GLU A 495 -5.82 -10.65 14.07
N TYR A 496 -5.08 -9.55 14.18
CA TYR A 496 -5.40 -8.29 13.50
C TYR A 496 -5.44 -8.47 11.97
N GLN A 497 -4.43 -9.11 11.38
CA GLN A 497 -4.35 -9.35 9.94
C GLN A 497 -5.44 -10.30 9.46
N LYS A 498 -5.79 -11.35 10.23
CA LYS A 498 -6.97 -12.20 9.93
C LYS A 498 -8.26 -11.39 9.89
N GLN A 499 -8.48 -10.50 10.87
CA GLN A 499 -9.65 -9.62 10.87
C GLN A 499 -9.62 -8.65 9.67
N MET A 500 -8.45 -8.14 9.30
CA MET A 500 -8.27 -7.28 8.13
C MET A 500 -8.63 -8.01 6.83
N VAL A 501 -8.21 -9.27 6.66
CA VAL A 501 -8.60 -10.12 5.52
C VAL A 501 -10.11 -10.20 5.43
N VAL A 502 -10.81 -10.57 6.50
CA VAL A 502 -12.28 -10.65 6.50
C VAL A 502 -12.92 -9.30 6.20
N PHE A 503 -12.44 -8.23 6.82
CA PHE A 503 -12.94 -6.88 6.58
C PHE A 503 -12.84 -6.48 5.09
N GLN A 504 -11.68 -6.68 4.47
CA GLN A 504 -11.46 -6.38 3.06
C GLN A 504 -12.26 -7.30 2.14
N THR A 505 -12.36 -8.59 2.45
CA THR A 505 -13.20 -9.55 1.70
C THR A 505 -14.66 -9.14 1.71
N MET A 506 -15.20 -8.69 2.86
CA MET A 506 -16.59 -8.23 2.95
C MET A 506 -16.84 -6.96 2.14
N HIS A 507 -15.90 -6.01 2.13
CA HIS A 507 -15.99 -4.82 1.28
C HIS A 507 -15.91 -5.15 -0.21
N LEU A 508 -15.01 -6.06 -0.59
CA LEU A 508 -14.89 -6.56 -1.96
C LEU A 508 -16.19 -7.22 -2.42
N LEU A 509 -16.72 -8.16 -1.64
CA LEU A 509 -17.98 -8.85 -1.93
C LEU A 509 -19.13 -7.85 -2.10
N ARG A 510 -19.26 -6.90 -1.16
CA ARG A 510 -20.26 -5.83 -1.26
C ARG A 510 -20.11 -5.03 -2.55
N SER A 511 -18.89 -4.60 -2.88
CA SER A 511 -18.64 -3.78 -4.08
C SER A 511 -19.00 -4.53 -5.35
N VAL A 512 -18.57 -5.79 -5.49
CA VAL A 512 -18.85 -6.63 -6.66
C VAL A 512 -20.35 -6.90 -6.81
N ILE A 513 -21.05 -7.21 -5.70
CA ILE A 513 -22.51 -7.40 -5.72
C ILE A 513 -23.20 -6.11 -6.18
N LEU A 514 -22.90 -4.97 -5.54
CA LEU A 514 -23.55 -3.71 -5.90
C LEU A 514 -23.30 -3.33 -7.37
N GLU A 515 -22.06 -3.42 -7.83
CA GLU A 515 -21.69 -3.10 -9.21
C GLU A 515 -22.29 -4.08 -10.23
N SER A 516 -22.53 -5.34 -9.87
CA SER A 516 -23.18 -6.30 -10.77
C SER A 516 -24.69 -6.07 -10.88
N PHE A 517 -25.34 -5.70 -9.77
CA PHE A 517 -26.81 -5.64 -9.69
C PHE A 517 -27.41 -4.26 -10.02
N ILE A 518 -26.65 -3.16 -9.90
CA ILE A 518 -27.16 -1.80 -10.18
C ILE A 518 -27.86 -1.70 -11.55
N PRO A 519 -27.32 -2.21 -12.67
CA PRO A 519 -28.01 -2.12 -13.96
C PRO A 519 -29.37 -2.83 -13.93
N ALA A 520 -29.42 -4.06 -13.40
CA ALA A 520 -30.67 -4.82 -13.30
C ALA A 520 -31.71 -4.10 -12.40
N VAL A 521 -31.27 -3.51 -11.29
CA VAL A 521 -32.15 -2.73 -10.40
C VAL A 521 -32.66 -1.48 -11.10
N VAL A 522 -31.81 -0.72 -11.78
CA VAL A 522 -32.21 0.49 -12.54
C VAL A 522 -33.19 0.11 -13.65
N PHE A 523 -32.91 -0.95 -14.40
CA PHE A 523 -33.79 -1.48 -15.43
C PHE A 523 -35.16 -1.83 -14.85
N ALA A 524 -35.20 -2.68 -13.83
CA ALA A 524 -36.46 -3.14 -13.25
C ALA A 524 -37.27 -1.98 -12.63
N SER A 525 -36.58 -1.03 -11.99
CA SER A 525 -37.20 0.11 -11.32
C SER A 525 -37.86 1.08 -12.30
N PHE A 526 -37.32 1.26 -13.50
CA PHE A 526 -37.87 2.25 -14.44
C PHE A 526 -38.67 1.65 -15.59
N VAL A 527 -38.43 0.40 -15.97
CA VAL A 527 -39.21 -0.26 -17.03
C VAL A 527 -40.55 -0.74 -16.49
N PHE A 528 -40.57 -1.39 -15.32
CA PHE A 528 -41.77 -2.06 -14.80
C PHE A 528 -42.57 -1.25 -13.78
N LEU A 529 -42.00 -0.17 -13.22
CA LEU A 529 -42.68 0.66 -12.23
C LEU A 529 -42.90 2.09 -12.76
N PRO A 530 -43.96 2.78 -12.32
CA PRO A 530 -44.12 4.21 -12.53
C PRO A 530 -42.92 4.99 -11.99
N LEU A 531 -42.54 6.07 -12.68
CA LEU A 531 -41.33 6.87 -12.40
C LEU A 531 -41.12 7.19 -10.91
N GLY A 532 -42.15 7.66 -10.21
CA GLY A 532 -42.07 8.01 -8.79
C GLY A 532 -41.75 6.81 -7.87
N ILE A 533 -42.34 5.64 -8.17
CA ILE A 533 -42.05 4.40 -7.44
C ILE A 533 -40.64 3.90 -7.81
N GLY A 534 -40.25 4.00 -9.08
CA GLY A 534 -38.89 3.64 -9.53
C GLY A 534 -37.80 4.43 -8.79
N PHE A 535 -37.98 5.75 -8.62
CA PHE A 535 -37.06 6.56 -7.81
C PHE A 535 -37.06 6.17 -6.33
N ALA A 536 -38.22 5.81 -5.76
CA ALA A 536 -38.28 5.32 -4.38
C ALA A 536 -37.49 4.00 -4.21
N VAL A 537 -37.59 3.07 -5.17
CA VAL A 537 -36.82 1.81 -5.16
C VAL A 537 -35.32 2.06 -5.30
N LEU A 538 -34.90 2.99 -6.16
CA LEU A 538 -33.49 3.39 -6.24
C LEU A 538 -33.00 4.06 -4.95
N GLY A 539 -33.79 4.95 -4.36
CA GLY A 539 -33.49 5.56 -3.07
C GLY A 539 -33.30 4.50 -1.97
N ALA A 540 -34.19 3.51 -1.92
CA ALA A 540 -34.07 2.37 -1.01
C ALA A 540 -32.79 1.55 -1.29
N THR A 541 -32.45 1.31 -2.56
CA THR A 541 -31.23 0.58 -2.96
C THR A 541 -29.96 1.33 -2.52
N ILE A 542 -29.91 2.65 -2.69
CA ILE A 542 -28.81 3.48 -2.19
C ILE A 542 -28.75 3.42 -0.66
N GLY A 543 -29.91 3.48 0.01
CA GLY A 543 -30.01 3.30 1.47
C GLY A 543 -29.43 1.96 1.94
N VAL A 544 -29.75 0.86 1.25
CA VAL A 544 -29.17 -0.48 1.52
C VAL A 544 -27.67 -0.48 1.26
N ALA A 545 -27.19 0.12 0.17
CA ALA A 545 -25.78 0.22 -0.12
C ALA A 545 -25.00 0.99 0.97
N LEU A 546 -25.57 2.07 1.52
CA LEU A 546 -24.99 2.82 2.63
C LEU A 546 -25.06 2.04 3.96
N ALA A 547 -26.22 1.43 4.26
CA ALA A 547 -26.42 0.65 5.47
C ALA A 547 -25.48 -0.56 5.55
N THR A 548 -25.30 -1.28 4.44
CA THR A 548 -24.34 -2.39 4.35
C THR A 548 -22.89 -1.93 4.55
N ASN A 549 -22.51 -0.74 4.06
CA ASN A 549 -21.18 -0.16 4.32
C ASN A 549 -20.96 0.07 5.82
N LEU A 550 -21.94 0.72 6.46
CA LEU A 550 -21.89 1.05 7.88
C LEU A 550 -21.90 -0.23 8.72
N MET A 551 -22.69 -1.24 8.33
CA MET A 551 -22.74 -2.54 8.98
C MET A 551 -21.39 -3.27 8.89
N ILE A 552 -20.75 -3.31 7.71
CA ILE A 552 -19.43 -3.94 7.56
C ILE A 552 -18.39 -3.22 8.42
N ASN A 553 -18.39 -1.88 8.39
CA ASN A 553 -17.48 -1.08 9.22
C ASN A 553 -17.74 -1.27 10.72
N ALA A 554 -18.99 -1.39 11.15
CA ALA A 554 -19.32 -1.61 12.55
C ALA A 554 -19.03 -3.05 13.02
N ALA A 555 -19.15 -4.04 12.14
CA ALA A 555 -19.02 -5.45 12.48
C ALA A 555 -17.60 -6.01 12.32
N PHE A 556 -16.84 -5.52 11.35
CA PHE A 556 -15.58 -6.14 10.93
C PHE A 556 -14.36 -5.21 10.96
N LYS A 557 -14.52 -3.91 11.22
CA LYS A 557 -13.36 -3.00 11.26
C LYS A 557 -12.38 -3.50 12.33
N PRO A 558 -11.14 -3.86 11.96
CA PRO A 558 -10.20 -4.45 12.89
C PRO A 558 -9.72 -3.39 13.88
N ALA A 559 -9.54 -3.81 15.13
CA ALA A 559 -8.92 -2.99 16.17
C ALA A 559 -7.51 -3.51 16.41
N LYS A 560 -6.49 -2.64 16.31
CA LYS A 560 -5.12 -3.03 16.64
C LYS A 560 -5.06 -3.23 18.15
N ASN A 561 -4.85 -4.48 18.58
CA ASN A 561 -4.67 -4.79 19.98
C ASN A 561 -3.25 -4.40 20.40
N GLU A 562 -3.13 -3.34 21.19
CA GLU A 562 -1.85 -3.00 21.81
C GLU A 562 -1.43 -4.11 22.78
N VAL A 563 -0.12 -4.39 22.83
CA VAL A 563 0.43 -5.35 23.78
C VAL A 563 0.32 -4.73 25.16
N LYS A 564 -0.73 -5.11 25.90
CA LYS A 564 -0.92 -4.66 27.29
C LYS A 564 0.32 -5.03 28.13
N ALA A 565 0.49 -4.29 29.23
CA ALA A 565 1.56 -4.52 30.21
C ALA A 565 1.76 -6.01 30.53
N PHE A 566 3.02 -6.39 30.77
CA PHE A 566 3.41 -7.76 31.07
C PHE A 566 2.55 -8.36 32.20
N ASN A 567 1.97 -9.53 31.96
CA ASN A 567 1.08 -10.22 32.89
C ASN A 567 1.72 -11.54 33.31
N GLU A 568 2.19 -11.60 34.57
CA GLU A 568 2.89 -12.77 35.12
C GLU A 568 2.02 -14.05 35.03
N LYS A 569 0.70 -13.95 35.23
CA LYS A 569 -0.18 -15.12 35.18
C LYS A 569 -0.30 -15.72 33.78
N GLU A 570 -0.34 -14.86 32.76
CA GLU A 570 -0.35 -15.31 31.36
C GLU A 570 0.99 -15.94 30.98
N TYR A 571 2.09 -15.35 31.44
CA TYR A 571 3.43 -15.88 31.26
C TYR A 571 3.62 -17.25 31.91
N GLU A 572 3.18 -17.42 33.16
CA GLU A 572 3.21 -18.72 33.85
C GLU A 572 2.37 -19.79 33.14
N ALA A 573 1.22 -19.40 32.58
CA ALA A 573 0.41 -20.30 31.75
C ALA A 573 1.13 -20.69 30.45
N PHE A 574 1.79 -19.72 29.81
CA PHE A 574 2.62 -19.94 28.62
C PHE A 574 3.79 -20.89 28.89
N CYS A 575 4.51 -20.72 29.99
CA CYS A 575 5.61 -21.63 30.32
C CYS A 575 5.15 -23.07 30.59
N LYS A 576 3.90 -23.28 31.02
CA LYS A 576 3.33 -24.62 31.25
C LYS A 576 2.88 -25.29 29.95
N ASP A 577 2.25 -24.52 29.07
CA ASP A 577 1.74 -25.02 27.80
C ASP A 577 1.82 -23.92 26.71
N PRO A 578 2.98 -23.79 26.04
CA PRO A 578 3.20 -22.75 25.03
C PRO A 578 2.21 -22.79 23.86
N ASP A 579 1.61 -23.95 23.59
CA ASP A 579 0.72 -24.16 22.45
C ASP A 579 -0.75 -23.81 22.76
N ASN A 580 -1.13 -23.74 24.04
CA ASN A 580 -2.54 -23.57 24.44
C ASN A 580 -2.76 -22.52 25.54
N TRP A 581 -1.74 -21.74 25.91
CA TRP A 581 -1.77 -20.79 27.02
C TRP A 581 -2.87 -19.73 26.97
N ASP A 582 -3.33 -19.42 25.77
CA ASP A 582 -4.29 -18.36 25.49
C ASP A 582 -5.71 -18.85 25.27
N LYS A 583 -5.90 -20.18 25.18
CA LYS A 583 -7.22 -20.73 24.96
C LYS A 583 -8.04 -20.35 26.17
N PRO A 584 -9.14 -19.58 25.99
CA PRO A 584 -9.99 -19.24 27.12
C PRO A 584 -10.36 -20.57 27.76
N SER A 585 -10.03 -20.75 29.05
CA SER A 585 -10.46 -21.92 29.80
C SER A 585 -11.93 -22.09 29.44
N LYS A 586 -12.33 -23.28 28.96
CA LYS A 586 -13.73 -23.55 28.58
C LYS A 586 -14.58 -23.36 29.85
N SER A 587 -14.86 -22.11 30.21
CA SER A 587 -15.77 -21.77 31.26
C SER A 587 -17.09 -22.30 30.74
N LYS A 588 -17.67 -23.21 31.51
CA LYS A 588 -18.96 -23.81 31.20
C LYS A 588 -19.89 -22.67 30.86
N GLN A 589 -20.20 -22.49 29.58
CA GLN A 589 -21.08 -21.43 29.11
C GLN A 589 -22.44 -21.70 29.75
N GLY A 590 -22.72 -21.00 30.85
CA GLY A 590 -24.05 -20.91 31.41
C GLY A 590 -24.94 -20.27 30.34
N PHE A 591 -26.05 -20.95 30.04
CA PHE A 591 -27.00 -20.66 28.96
C PHE A 591 -27.63 -19.24 28.99
N PHE A 592 -27.26 -18.39 29.96
CA PHE A 592 -27.89 -17.08 30.21
C PHE A 592 -26.94 -15.92 30.49
N GLN A 593 -25.63 -16.01 30.26
CA GLN A 593 -24.79 -14.81 30.30
C GLN A 593 -24.91 -14.01 28.99
N PRO A 594 -25.07 -12.67 29.07
CA PRO A 594 -25.14 -11.82 27.90
C PRO A 594 -23.85 -12.00 27.10
N LYS A 595 -23.97 -12.45 25.85
CA LYS A 595 -22.85 -12.63 24.94
C LYS A 595 -22.06 -11.32 24.89
N GLU A 596 -20.87 -11.29 25.49
CA GLU A 596 -19.77 -10.56 24.86
C GLU A 596 -19.75 -11.03 23.41
N LYS A 597 -19.80 -10.08 22.47
CA LYS A 597 -19.89 -10.34 21.04
C LYS A 597 -18.66 -11.16 20.61
N LYS A 598 -18.73 -12.49 20.74
CA LYS A 598 -17.88 -13.39 19.98
C LYS A 598 -18.18 -13.08 18.52
N PRO A 599 -17.19 -12.62 17.76
CA PRO A 599 -17.44 -12.22 16.39
C PRO A 599 -17.85 -13.45 15.58
N LEU A 600 -18.76 -13.25 14.63
CA LEU A 600 -19.14 -14.23 13.60
C LEU A 600 -17.93 -14.81 12.83
N LEU A 601 -16.76 -14.18 13.00
CA LEU A 601 -15.44 -14.48 12.45
C LEU A 601 -14.97 -15.93 12.70
N ASP A 602 -15.15 -16.50 13.89
CA ASP A 602 -14.59 -17.83 14.18
C ASP A 602 -15.25 -18.95 13.34
N ALA A 603 -16.54 -18.82 13.05
CA ALA A 603 -17.29 -19.78 12.25
C ALA A 603 -17.03 -19.63 10.74
N VAL A 604 -16.85 -18.39 10.27
CA VAL A 604 -16.51 -18.12 8.86
C VAL A 604 -15.06 -18.49 8.58
N ALA A 605 -14.12 -18.14 9.46
CA ALA A 605 -12.69 -18.45 9.30
C ALA A 605 -12.41 -19.96 9.34
N ALA A 606 -13.08 -20.71 10.22
CA ALA A 606 -12.93 -22.17 10.27
C ALA A 606 -13.40 -22.84 8.96
N LYS A 607 -14.51 -22.37 8.38
CA LYS A 607 -15.04 -22.91 7.13
C LYS A 607 -14.18 -22.54 5.91
N THR A 608 -13.65 -21.32 5.87
CA THR A 608 -12.71 -20.92 4.80
C THR A 608 -11.39 -21.70 4.87
N GLN A 609 -10.86 -21.98 6.05
CA GLN A 609 -9.61 -22.75 6.20
C GLN A 609 -9.75 -24.22 5.78
N GLU A 610 -10.91 -24.83 6.01
CA GLU A 610 -11.19 -26.22 5.62
C GLU A 610 -11.32 -26.34 4.08
N GLU A 611 -12.04 -25.41 3.43
CA GLU A 611 -12.18 -25.37 1.96
C GLU A 611 -10.88 -24.98 1.22
N GLU A 612 -9.96 -24.25 1.89
CA GLU A 612 -8.70 -23.77 1.30
C GLU A 612 -7.55 -24.77 1.43
N LYS A 613 -7.51 -25.57 2.51
CA LYS A 613 -6.56 -26.68 2.65
C LYS A 613 -6.76 -27.69 1.51
N ASP A 614 -8.01 -28.03 1.20
CA ASP A 614 -8.35 -28.91 0.09
C ASP A 614 -7.97 -28.33 -1.28
N ARG A 615 -7.94 -27.00 -1.44
CA ARG A 615 -7.53 -26.33 -2.69
C ARG A 615 -6.02 -26.19 -2.85
N LEU A 616 -5.27 -25.97 -1.77
CA LEU A 616 -3.81 -25.89 -1.82
C LEU A 616 -3.18 -27.26 -2.11
N ASP A 617 -3.73 -28.32 -1.53
CA ASP A 617 -3.30 -29.70 -1.80
C ASP A 617 -3.51 -30.08 -3.29
N LEU A 618 -4.42 -29.40 -4.00
CA LEU A 618 -4.66 -29.56 -5.44
C LEU A 618 -3.70 -28.75 -6.34
N LEU A 619 -3.05 -27.71 -5.82
CA LEU A 619 -2.15 -26.85 -6.61
C LEU A 619 -0.68 -27.27 -6.46
N ASP A 620 -0.27 -27.80 -5.32
CA ASP A 620 1.10 -28.29 -5.09
C ASP A 620 1.44 -29.55 -5.93
N ASP A 621 0.43 -30.31 -6.38
CA ASP A 621 0.64 -31.53 -7.18
C ASP A 621 0.87 -31.24 -8.69
N THR A 622 0.85 -29.98 -9.13
CA THR A 622 1.00 -29.61 -10.56
C THR A 622 2.25 -28.79 -10.91
N SER A 623 3.14 -28.51 -9.95
CA SER A 623 4.36 -27.72 -10.22
C SER A 623 5.65 -28.50 -9.95
N SER A 624 5.96 -29.48 -10.79
CA SER A 624 7.33 -30.00 -10.91
C SER A 624 7.61 -30.71 -12.25
N GLU A 625 7.48 -29.99 -13.37
CA GLU A 625 8.28 -30.27 -14.56
C GLU A 625 8.81 -28.97 -15.18
N PRO A 626 10.14 -28.73 -15.19
CA PRO A 626 10.72 -27.60 -15.91
C PRO A 626 10.74 -27.92 -17.42
N LEU A 627 9.97 -27.14 -18.18
CA LEU A 627 10.00 -27.11 -19.64
C LEU A 627 11.36 -26.56 -20.14
N LEU A 628 12.34 -27.45 -20.29
CA LEU A 628 13.60 -27.20 -20.97
C LEU A 628 13.36 -27.10 -22.48
N LEU A 629 13.19 -25.87 -22.99
CA LEU A 629 13.30 -25.62 -24.42
C LEU A 629 14.77 -25.68 -24.84
N SER A 630 15.14 -26.82 -25.43
CA SER A 630 16.43 -27.05 -26.09
C SER A 630 16.52 -26.19 -27.37
N SER A 631 17.39 -25.19 -27.34
CA SER A 631 17.90 -24.50 -28.53
C SER A 631 19.00 -25.35 -29.17
N LYS A 632 18.65 -26.08 -30.23
CA LYS A 632 19.59 -26.55 -31.26
C LYS A 632 19.01 -26.17 -32.61
N ASN A 633 19.69 -25.28 -33.32
CA ASN A 633 20.01 -25.42 -34.75
C ASN A 633 20.71 -24.16 -35.28
N ASN A 634 22.01 -24.27 -35.51
CA ASN A 634 22.67 -23.79 -36.71
C ASN A 634 23.15 -25.05 -37.44
N PRO A 635 23.07 -25.14 -38.78
CA PRO A 635 24.14 -24.52 -39.57
C PRO A 635 23.75 -23.96 -40.96
N SER A 636 24.64 -23.08 -41.44
CA SER A 636 25.09 -22.87 -42.84
C SER A 636 24.06 -22.63 -43.95
N ALA A 637 23.97 -21.37 -44.40
CA ALA A 637 24.33 -20.89 -45.75
C ALA A 637 24.26 -19.36 -45.78
#